data_AF-A0A942A798-F1
#
_entry.id   AF-A0A942A798-F1
#
_cell.length_a   1.000
_cell.length_b   1.000
_cell.length_c   1.000
_cell.angle_alpha   90.00
_cell.angle_beta   90.00
_cell.angle_gamma   90.00
#
_symmetry.space_group_name_H-M   'P 1'
#
loop_
_entity.id
_entity.type
_entity.pdbx_description
1 polymer ?
#
loop_
_entity_poly.entity_id
_entity_poly.type
_entity_poly.pdbx_seq_one_letter_code
_entity_poly.pdbx_strand_id
1 'polypeptide(L)'
;MSKNSVSQTINTTPANIILHLTRELIANYKKFCDWFEKYLPIAVVGSFIVGIFISNIPAVADAVFSGMDGFVELYGTLAPLVIFIILAPSLAQMGRARSGKRGDFVTYAISWLSLRRLFSLVWAVLFTWAAFDLSFFGGGSSTLIGSLKTTGENMVFMFLNSQYFYAMYLAVGAMFIAKRYKKFEMFLRRILRGVESVGQYVIPVIPAFMLAIGVYVAQLDGRLGSQIVAGYDEQISNLSVAEQSPEVDQQLENLIALRAEAEANPNLIKGLSIFGWHPNIKGEFGMVWAYILISLLIGLCCIIWHFGLLFIVKNKVKGFSIKKYFSEYWIRVYPLLWSTSSEALATPLNLYLVKRHYPSVRTRVRQFTIGVGSYLSINGTMICVIVLAGAVANILGINLTAVQLLMAIPVVFLIGFGVPGIPGELLLFAGPLLQLLDFPAEIQPVFLALYLGLQIGLPDSFRTGNNSTDDCVMSIYLNEQYKSKFHDDRVFIDDYLLKDMSFTRIFSSLVAERLAAPTNGQTMFTHELDTVQLENNQTQPKKDKRIRTLLRRCKELANVHAIITSPRGDFYRFRLLQTLEVEMSLEDLIAQKENEPVEEVVRHLTMLQEHSLVAETVTIGKTVYKRTTNGERAVNAFRALARRLGEEGSSKIVHAEFGVNTISFFLRAYSSQKEIDIRKPVIEFTLFEIADMLRLTPRTVEGAAVLDKLANGEILVYPNGGNAQMNPHKARALFQYLDDLHGVLGRPIAYHLLMENIFNQKSNGSSLPETRDKQINREEAS
;
A
#
# COMPACT_ATOMS: atom_id res chain seq x y z
N MET A 1 53.27 30.56 23.19
CA MET A 1 52.04 30.99 23.91
C MET A 1 50.83 30.35 23.23
N SER A 2 50.02 29.63 24.01
CA SER A 2 48.97 28.70 23.57
C SER A 2 47.70 29.36 23.05
N LYS A 3 47.05 28.73 22.07
CA LYS A 3 45.58 28.62 22.03
C LYS A 3 45.17 27.20 21.65
N ASN A 4 44.40 26.61 22.56
CA ASN A 4 43.92 25.24 22.60
C ASN A 4 42.95 24.92 21.46
N SER A 5 43.26 23.92 20.64
CA SER A 5 42.27 23.12 19.93
C SER A 5 41.94 21.89 20.78
N VAL A 6 40.80 21.94 21.48
CA VAL A 6 40.27 20.75 22.15
C VAL A 6 39.73 19.82 21.08
N SER A 7 40.53 18.81 20.75
CA SER A 7 40.10 17.58 20.08
C SER A 7 38.96 16.96 20.89
N GLN A 8 37.73 17.04 20.38
CA GLN A 8 36.64 16.18 20.84
C GLN A 8 36.89 14.79 20.25
N THR A 9 37.58 13.95 21.03
CA THR A 9 37.64 12.51 20.79
C THR A 9 36.24 11.95 21.04
N ILE A 10 35.50 11.72 19.96
CA ILE A 10 34.19 11.07 20.03
C ILE A 10 34.46 9.62 20.43
N ASN A 11 34.14 9.27 21.69
CA ASN A 11 33.94 7.88 22.10
C ASN A 11 32.74 7.31 21.32
N THR A 12 32.97 6.96 20.07
CA THR A 12 32.01 6.29 19.20
C THR A 12 32.22 4.81 19.35
N THR A 13 31.28 4.13 20.00
CA THR A 13 31.17 2.68 19.90
C THR A 13 31.08 2.27 18.42
N PRO A 14 31.67 1.13 17.99
CA PRO A 14 31.64 0.65 16.60
C PRO A 14 30.22 0.63 16.00
N ALA A 15 29.22 0.33 16.82
CA ALA A 15 27.81 0.36 16.45
C ALA A 15 27.33 1.75 15.99
N ASN A 16 27.79 2.84 16.63
CA ASN A 16 27.41 4.21 16.26
C ASN A 16 28.09 4.67 14.96
N ILE A 17 29.33 4.20 14.70
CA ILE A 17 30.03 4.44 13.43
C ILE A 17 29.28 3.72 12.29
N ILE A 18 28.95 2.44 12.49
CA ILE A 18 28.19 1.65 11.50
C ILE A 18 26.81 2.28 11.24
N LEU A 19 26.11 2.75 12.28
CA LEU A 19 24.80 3.37 12.13
C LEU A 19 24.86 4.73 11.43
N HIS A 20 25.95 5.48 11.63
CA HIS A 20 26.19 6.74 10.93
C HIS A 20 26.53 6.48 9.45
N LEU A 21 27.48 5.59 9.18
CA LEU A 21 27.87 5.16 7.84
C LEU A 21 26.67 4.62 7.07
N THR A 22 25.85 3.75 7.66
CA THR A 22 24.63 3.24 6.99
C THR A 22 23.61 4.33 6.68
N ARG A 23 23.40 5.32 7.57
CA ARG A 23 22.50 6.44 7.29
C ARG A 23 23.02 7.33 6.16
N GLU A 24 24.31 7.60 6.16
CA GLU A 24 24.97 8.40 5.12
C GLU A 24 24.91 7.69 3.77
N LEU A 25 25.17 6.37 3.75
CA LEU A 25 25.08 5.53 2.56
C LEU A 25 23.66 5.48 2.01
N ILE A 26 22.63 5.34 2.86
CA ILE A 26 21.22 5.41 2.46
C ILE A 26 20.86 6.79 1.89
N ALA A 27 21.32 7.87 2.52
CA ALA A 27 21.03 9.23 2.06
C ALA A 27 21.70 9.52 0.70
N ASN A 28 22.95 9.09 0.53
CA ASN A 28 23.68 9.21 -0.74
C ASN A 28 23.04 8.35 -1.83
N TYR A 29 22.61 7.13 -1.50
CA TYR A 29 21.89 6.26 -2.42
C TYR A 29 20.55 6.87 -2.87
N LYS A 30 19.80 7.49 -1.96
CA LYS A 30 18.54 8.19 -2.30
C LYS A 30 18.78 9.36 -3.25
N LYS A 31 19.81 10.17 -3.00
CA LYS A 31 20.22 11.25 -3.90
C LYS A 31 20.64 10.72 -5.27
N PHE A 32 21.37 9.61 -5.31
CA PHE A 32 21.73 8.94 -6.55
C PHE A 32 20.48 8.48 -7.30
N CYS A 33 19.53 7.82 -6.64
CA CYS A 33 18.28 7.39 -7.27
C CYS A 33 17.48 8.58 -7.82
N ASP A 34 17.36 9.67 -7.06
CA ASP A 34 16.67 10.89 -7.50
C ASP A 34 17.33 11.53 -8.72
N TRP A 35 18.67 11.54 -8.76
CA TRP A 35 19.43 12.02 -9.91
C TRP A 35 19.28 11.07 -11.11
N PHE A 36 19.42 9.76 -10.88
CA PHE A 36 19.42 8.73 -11.91
C PHE A 36 18.04 8.61 -12.56
N GLU A 37 16.95 8.71 -11.79
CA GLU A 37 15.57 8.72 -12.27
C GLU A 37 15.33 9.77 -13.36
N LYS A 38 16.00 10.93 -13.28
CA LYS A 38 15.90 12.01 -14.28
C LYS A 38 16.50 11.62 -15.64
N TYR A 39 17.58 10.84 -15.65
CA TYR A 39 18.29 10.41 -16.85
C TYR A 39 17.92 9.00 -17.28
N LEU A 40 17.12 8.30 -16.48
CA LEU A 40 16.81 6.90 -16.68
C LEU A 40 16.13 6.59 -18.02
N PRO A 41 15.19 7.40 -18.56
CA PRO A 41 14.63 7.10 -19.89
C PRO A 41 15.71 7.03 -20.97
N ILE A 42 16.73 7.89 -20.90
CA ILE A 42 17.86 7.88 -21.82
C ILE A 42 18.75 6.65 -21.54
N ALA A 43 18.99 6.33 -20.28
CA ALA A 43 19.76 5.14 -19.90
C ALA A 43 19.09 3.83 -20.35
N VAL A 44 17.76 3.74 -20.23
CA VAL A 44 16.94 2.59 -20.67
C VAL A 44 17.07 2.37 -22.17
N VAL A 45 16.82 3.42 -22.96
CA VAL A 45 16.94 3.36 -24.43
C VAL A 45 18.38 3.10 -24.85
N GLY A 46 19.34 3.79 -24.21
CA GLY A 46 20.77 3.62 -24.46
C GLY A 46 21.23 2.19 -24.17
N SER A 47 20.85 1.61 -23.03
CA SER A 47 21.19 0.23 -22.68
C SER A 47 20.57 -0.79 -23.63
N PHE A 48 19.32 -0.60 -24.05
CA PHE A 48 18.69 -1.45 -25.05
C PHE A 48 19.45 -1.43 -26.39
N ILE A 49 19.77 -0.23 -26.89
CA ILE A 49 20.54 -0.05 -28.13
C ILE A 49 21.95 -0.67 -27.99
N VAL A 50 22.63 -0.42 -26.88
CA VAL A 50 23.94 -1.02 -26.60
C VAL A 50 23.85 -2.55 -26.60
N GLY A 51 22.81 -3.12 -25.98
CA GLY A 51 22.53 -4.55 -25.99
C GLY A 51 22.44 -5.12 -27.40
N ILE A 52 21.73 -4.45 -28.32
CA ILE A 52 21.65 -4.85 -29.72
C ILE A 52 23.03 -4.87 -30.37
N PHE A 53 23.84 -3.83 -30.18
CA PHE A 53 25.17 -3.74 -30.82
C PHE A 53 26.19 -4.77 -30.30
N ILE A 54 26.14 -5.09 -29.01
CA ILE A 54 27.08 -6.04 -28.39
C ILE A 54 26.62 -7.50 -28.51
N SER A 55 25.42 -7.75 -29.01
CA SER A 55 24.83 -9.09 -29.13
C SER A 55 25.63 -10.06 -30.01
N ASN A 56 26.44 -9.54 -30.94
CA ASN A 56 27.29 -10.34 -31.83
C ASN A 56 28.55 -10.88 -31.12
N ILE A 57 28.81 -10.47 -29.88
CA ILE A 57 29.92 -10.99 -29.08
C ILE A 57 29.41 -12.27 -28.37
N PRO A 58 29.88 -13.48 -28.74
CA PRO A 58 29.31 -14.73 -28.23
C PRO A 58 29.34 -14.81 -26.69
N ALA A 59 30.47 -14.45 -26.08
CA ALA A 59 30.60 -14.44 -24.63
C ALA A 59 29.59 -13.51 -23.91
N VAL A 60 29.18 -12.41 -24.56
CA VAL A 60 28.17 -11.49 -24.01
C VAL A 60 26.78 -12.09 -24.17
N ALA A 61 26.46 -12.62 -25.34
CA ALA A 61 25.19 -13.30 -25.60
C ALA A 61 25.00 -14.46 -24.62
N ASP A 62 25.98 -15.35 -24.50
CA ASP A 62 25.95 -16.50 -23.59
C ASP A 62 25.78 -16.07 -22.13
N ALA A 63 26.51 -15.04 -21.69
CA ALA A 63 26.39 -14.52 -20.33
C ALA A 63 25.01 -13.92 -20.06
N VAL A 64 24.43 -13.19 -21.02
CA VAL A 64 23.09 -12.63 -20.90
C VAL A 64 22.05 -13.75 -20.85
N PHE A 65 22.13 -14.74 -21.75
CA PHE A 65 21.17 -15.85 -21.78
C PHE A 65 21.25 -16.70 -20.53
N SER A 66 22.46 -17.09 -20.10
CA SER A 66 22.66 -17.79 -18.84
C SER A 66 22.13 -16.99 -17.65
N GLY A 67 22.33 -15.67 -17.65
CA GLY A 67 21.77 -14.78 -16.63
C GLY A 67 20.25 -14.70 -16.65
N MET A 68 19.63 -14.65 -17.85
CA MET A 68 18.18 -14.65 -18.01
C MET A 68 17.56 -15.97 -17.56
N ASP A 69 18.10 -17.10 -18.02
CA ASP A 69 17.60 -18.42 -17.66
C ASP A 69 17.77 -18.67 -16.14
N GLY A 70 18.93 -18.30 -15.58
CA GLY A 70 19.15 -18.35 -14.13
C GLY A 70 18.23 -17.42 -13.33
N PHE A 71 17.88 -16.25 -13.87
CA PHE A 71 16.88 -15.37 -13.25
C PHE A 71 15.49 -16.00 -13.26
N VAL A 72 15.06 -16.59 -14.37
CA VAL A 72 13.76 -17.26 -14.51
C VAL A 72 13.69 -18.46 -13.56
N GLU A 73 14.75 -19.27 -13.44
CA GLU A 73 14.82 -20.41 -12.52
C GLU A 73 14.79 -19.98 -11.04
N LEU A 74 15.65 -19.03 -10.67
CA LEU A 74 15.71 -18.49 -9.30
C LEU A 74 14.36 -17.92 -8.90
N TYR A 75 13.77 -17.11 -9.78
CA TYR A 75 12.47 -16.52 -9.48
C TYR A 75 11.39 -17.59 -9.48
N GLY A 76 11.38 -18.56 -10.40
CA GLY A 76 10.42 -19.66 -10.41
C GLY A 76 10.32 -20.36 -9.05
N THR A 77 11.47 -20.50 -8.37
CA THR A 77 11.59 -21.04 -7.01
C THR A 77 11.08 -20.07 -5.93
N LEU A 78 11.35 -18.77 -6.06
CA LEU A 78 10.95 -17.74 -5.10
C LEU A 78 9.52 -17.21 -5.29
N ALA A 79 8.90 -17.44 -6.45
CA ALA A 79 7.61 -16.89 -6.85
C ALA A 79 6.49 -17.18 -5.83
N PRO A 80 6.31 -18.41 -5.31
CA PRO A 80 5.29 -18.66 -4.29
C PRO A 80 5.48 -17.79 -3.03
N LEU A 81 6.73 -17.60 -2.60
CA LEU A 81 7.07 -16.76 -1.46
C LEU A 81 6.77 -15.28 -1.75
N VAL A 82 7.13 -14.78 -2.93
CA VAL A 82 6.87 -13.39 -3.33
C VAL A 82 5.36 -13.13 -3.42
N ILE A 83 4.60 -14.03 -4.04
CA ILE A 83 3.13 -13.99 -4.09
C ILE A 83 2.56 -13.88 -2.68
N PHE A 84 2.99 -14.75 -1.77
CA PHE A 84 2.53 -14.69 -0.39
C PHE A 84 2.90 -13.36 0.30
N ILE A 85 4.15 -12.92 0.16
CA ILE A 85 4.68 -11.69 0.78
C ILE A 85 3.95 -10.43 0.30
N ILE A 86 3.46 -10.40 -0.95
CA ILE A 86 2.72 -9.27 -1.50
C ILE A 86 1.22 -9.39 -1.22
N LEU A 87 0.62 -10.54 -1.53
CA LEU A 87 -0.82 -10.73 -1.50
C LEU A 87 -1.37 -10.88 -0.08
N ALA A 88 -0.71 -11.67 0.77
CA ALA A 88 -1.18 -11.92 2.15
C ALA A 88 -1.34 -10.63 2.96
N PRO A 89 -0.35 -9.72 3.05
CA PRO A 89 -0.53 -8.48 3.79
C PRO A 89 -1.53 -7.53 3.14
N SER A 90 -1.65 -7.54 1.81
CA SER A 90 -2.59 -6.71 1.05
C SER A 90 -4.04 -7.11 1.31
N LEU A 91 -4.33 -8.41 1.41
CA LEU A 91 -5.63 -8.94 1.84
C LEU A 91 -5.85 -8.78 3.35
N ALA A 92 -4.85 -9.11 4.17
CA ALA A 92 -4.95 -9.09 5.63
C ALA A 92 -5.28 -7.71 6.21
N GLN A 93 -4.78 -6.64 5.61
CA GLN A 93 -5.10 -5.28 6.04
C GLN A 93 -6.58 -4.91 5.90
N MET A 94 -7.35 -5.71 5.16
CA MET A 94 -8.77 -5.54 4.91
C MET A 94 -9.64 -6.63 5.54
N GLY A 95 -9.06 -7.78 5.96
CA GLY A 95 -9.77 -8.85 6.67
C GLY A 95 -10.45 -8.41 7.99
N ARG A 96 -10.09 -7.24 8.52
CA ARG A 96 -10.72 -6.60 9.68
C ARG A 96 -11.76 -5.53 9.39
N ALA A 97 -12.13 -5.35 8.13
CA ALA A 97 -13.37 -4.69 7.80
C ALA A 97 -14.52 -5.49 8.43
N ARG A 98 -14.89 -5.17 9.67
CA ARG A 98 -16.15 -5.64 10.27
C ARG A 98 -17.29 -5.17 9.36
N SER A 99 -18.39 -5.91 9.34
CA SER A 99 -19.60 -5.57 8.59
C SER A 99 -19.91 -4.06 8.67
N GLY A 100 -20.25 -3.47 7.52
CA GLY A 100 -20.40 -2.03 7.32
C GLY A 100 -19.49 -1.49 6.21
N LYS A 101 -19.43 -0.17 6.05
CA LYS A 101 -18.84 0.55 4.90
C LYS A 101 -17.43 0.09 4.47
N ARG A 102 -16.60 -0.37 5.40
CA ARG A 102 -15.26 -0.88 5.07
C ARG A 102 -15.29 -2.22 4.36
N GLY A 103 -16.20 -3.12 4.71
CA GLY A 103 -16.34 -4.42 4.04
C GLY A 103 -16.90 -4.23 2.64
N ASP A 104 -17.90 -3.35 2.53
CA ASP A 104 -18.53 -3.00 1.25
C ASP A 104 -17.51 -2.40 0.26
N PHE A 105 -16.57 -1.59 0.74
CA PHE A 105 -15.47 -1.09 -0.09
C PHE A 105 -14.59 -2.20 -0.65
N VAL A 106 -14.24 -3.20 0.18
CA VAL A 106 -13.37 -4.31 -0.25
C VAL A 106 -14.06 -5.11 -1.34
N THR A 107 -15.31 -5.50 -1.10
CA THR A 107 -16.13 -6.21 -2.08
C THR A 107 -16.26 -5.39 -3.36
N TYR A 108 -16.57 -4.10 -3.25
CA TYR A 108 -16.64 -3.18 -4.39
C TYR A 108 -15.33 -3.13 -5.17
N ALA A 109 -14.20 -3.00 -4.48
CA ALA A 109 -12.89 -2.90 -5.10
C ALA A 109 -12.49 -4.22 -5.80
N ILE A 110 -12.67 -5.38 -5.15
CA ILE A 110 -12.39 -6.69 -5.76
C ILE A 110 -13.29 -6.92 -6.98
N SER A 111 -14.58 -6.65 -6.87
CA SER A 111 -15.51 -6.77 -8.00
C SER A 111 -15.10 -5.88 -9.16
N TRP A 112 -14.68 -4.64 -8.88
CA TRP A 112 -14.24 -3.72 -9.92
C TRP A 112 -12.91 -4.16 -10.57
N LEU A 113 -11.92 -4.60 -9.78
CA LEU A 113 -10.66 -5.15 -10.30
C LEU A 113 -10.94 -6.34 -11.25
N SER A 114 -11.82 -7.25 -10.83
CA SER A 114 -12.20 -8.44 -11.59
C SER A 114 -12.98 -8.11 -12.86
N LEU A 115 -13.95 -7.20 -12.79
CA LEU A 115 -14.73 -6.76 -13.96
C LEU A 115 -13.86 -6.09 -15.02
N ARG A 116 -12.89 -5.26 -14.60
CA ARG A 116 -11.94 -4.65 -15.54
C ARG A 116 -11.09 -5.69 -16.25
N ARG A 117 -10.65 -6.72 -15.54
CA ARG A 117 -9.93 -7.83 -16.13
C ARG A 117 -10.76 -8.57 -17.18
N LEU A 118 -12.05 -8.78 -16.91
CA LEU A 118 -12.96 -9.36 -17.90
C LEU A 118 -13.12 -8.44 -19.12
N PHE A 119 -13.31 -7.14 -18.91
CA PHE A 119 -13.45 -6.18 -20.01
C PHE A 119 -12.17 -6.00 -20.83
N SER A 120 -10.98 -6.14 -20.22
CA SER A 120 -9.71 -6.08 -20.97
C SER A 120 -9.54 -7.29 -21.88
N LEU A 121 -10.03 -8.48 -21.48
CA LEU A 121 -10.08 -9.64 -22.35
C LEU A 121 -11.01 -9.42 -23.54
N VAL A 122 -12.23 -8.92 -23.31
CA VAL A 122 -13.16 -8.60 -24.42
C VAL A 122 -12.55 -7.56 -25.35
N TRP A 123 -11.93 -6.51 -24.80
CA TRP A 123 -11.19 -5.51 -25.57
C TRP A 123 -10.07 -6.14 -26.40
N ALA A 124 -9.27 -7.02 -25.80
CA ALA A 124 -8.17 -7.69 -26.48
C ALA A 124 -8.66 -8.53 -27.67
N VAL A 125 -9.78 -9.24 -27.52
CA VAL A 125 -10.37 -10.01 -28.62
C VAL A 125 -10.84 -9.09 -29.75
N LEU A 126 -11.57 -8.01 -29.43
CA LEU A 126 -12.04 -7.05 -30.43
C LEU A 126 -10.88 -6.38 -31.17
N PHE A 127 -9.84 -6.00 -30.44
CA PHE A 127 -8.65 -5.39 -31.02
C PHE A 127 -7.91 -6.39 -31.91
N THR A 128 -7.72 -7.63 -31.45
CA THR A 128 -7.05 -8.70 -32.21
C THR A 128 -7.82 -9.06 -33.48
N TRP A 129 -9.14 -9.13 -33.38
CA TRP A 129 -10.04 -9.33 -34.53
C TRP A 129 -9.82 -8.26 -35.60
N ALA A 130 -9.83 -6.99 -35.20
CA ALA A 130 -9.62 -5.86 -36.11
C ALA A 130 -8.17 -5.77 -36.62
N ALA A 131 -7.18 -6.10 -35.79
CA ALA A 131 -5.76 -5.99 -36.14
C ALA A 131 -5.31 -7.04 -37.13
N PHE A 132 -5.81 -8.27 -37.06
CA PHE A 132 -5.38 -9.38 -37.91
C PHE A 132 -6.41 -9.78 -38.98
N ASP A 133 -7.48 -8.99 -39.14
CA ASP A 133 -8.60 -9.25 -40.06
C ASP A 133 -9.16 -10.67 -39.92
N LEU A 134 -9.40 -11.08 -38.66
CA LEU A 134 -9.84 -12.44 -38.37
C LEU A 134 -11.28 -12.65 -38.83
N SER A 135 -11.60 -13.86 -39.30
CA SER A 135 -12.99 -14.21 -39.57
C SER A 135 -13.80 -14.19 -38.27
N PHE A 136 -15.02 -13.63 -38.31
CA PHE A 136 -15.88 -13.63 -37.12
C PHE A 136 -16.47 -15.03 -36.88
N PHE A 137 -16.92 -15.67 -37.97
CA PHE A 137 -17.42 -17.04 -38.01
C PHE A 137 -16.58 -17.84 -39.01
N GLY A 138 -16.14 -19.04 -38.63
CA GLY A 138 -15.26 -19.88 -39.46
C GLY A 138 -15.10 -21.28 -38.89
N GLY A 139 -15.09 -22.29 -39.78
CA GLY A 139 -15.27 -23.71 -39.48
C GLY A 139 -14.19 -24.34 -38.61
N GLY A 140 -14.42 -24.34 -37.30
CA GLY A 140 -13.88 -25.34 -36.36
C GLY A 140 -14.97 -26.37 -36.05
N SER A 141 -14.57 -27.64 -36.03
CA SER A 141 -15.44 -28.80 -35.93
C SER A 141 -16.23 -28.89 -34.61
N SER A 142 -17.27 -29.71 -34.62
CA SER A 142 -18.38 -29.82 -33.65
C SER A 142 -18.04 -30.30 -32.22
N THR A 143 -16.84 -30.07 -31.69
CA THR A 143 -16.44 -30.54 -30.34
C THR A 143 -16.06 -29.43 -29.37
N LEU A 144 -16.63 -28.22 -29.52
CA LEU A 144 -16.45 -27.08 -28.61
C LEU A 144 -16.69 -27.44 -27.12
N ILE A 145 -17.72 -28.26 -26.85
CA ILE A 145 -18.06 -28.72 -25.48
C ILE A 145 -17.00 -29.70 -24.96
N GLY A 146 -16.43 -30.53 -25.84
CA GLY A 146 -15.36 -31.47 -25.52
C GLY A 146 -14.07 -30.73 -25.13
N SER A 147 -13.63 -29.79 -25.95
CA SER A 147 -12.43 -28.98 -25.66
C SER A 147 -12.60 -28.15 -24.39
N LEU A 148 -13.76 -27.52 -24.17
CA LEU A 148 -14.04 -26.81 -22.93
C LEU A 148 -14.01 -27.71 -21.70
N LYS A 149 -14.50 -28.94 -21.80
CA LYS A 149 -14.45 -29.92 -20.71
C LYS A 149 -13.01 -30.30 -20.39
N THR A 150 -12.22 -30.71 -21.38
CA THR A 150 -10.82 -31.12 -21.20
C THR A 150 -9.97 -29.96 -20.67
N THR A 151 -10.13 -28.76 -21.23
CA THR A 151 -9.45 -27.55 -20.72
C THR A 151 -9.89 -27.24 -19.30
N GLY A 152 -11.18 -27.38 -18.98
CA GLY A 152 -11.70 -27.22 -17.62
C GLY A 152 -11.08 -28.18 -16.61
N GLU A 153 -10.95 -29.46 -16.96
CA GLU A 153 -10.31 -30.48 -16.14
C GLU A 153 -8.82 -30.15 -15.89
N ASN A 154 -8.08 -29.78 -16.93
CA ASN A 154 -6.68 -29.37 -16.83
C ASN A 154 -6.50 -28.12 -15.97
N MET A 155 -7.44 -27.17 -16.04
CA MET A 155 -7.43 -25.99 -15.18
C MET A 155 -7.70 -26.35 -13.71
N VAL A 156 -8.67 -27.21 -13.44
CA VAL A 156 -8.92 -27.70 -12.06
C VAL A 156 -7.67 -28.39 -11.53
N PHE A 157 -7.03 -29.23 -12.34
CA PHE A 157 -5.76 -29.86 -11.97
C PHE A 157 -4.69 -28.81 -11.65
N MET A 158 -4.54 -27.78 -12.48
CA MET A 158 -3.59 -26.68 -12.25
C MET A 158 -3.90 -25.93 -10.94
N PHE A 159 -5.17 -25.60 -10.68
CA PHE A 159 -5.60 -24.93 -9.44
C PHE A 159 -5.25 -25.77 -8.20
N LEU A 160 -5.40 -27.09 -8.30
CA LEU A 160 -5.18 -28.00 -7.18
C LEU A 160 -3.72 -28.40 -6.98
N ASN A 161 -2.85 -28.31 -7.99
CA ASN A 161 -1.49 -28.86 -7.92
C ASN A 161 -0.37 -27.83 -8.12
N SER A 162 -0.68 -26.59 -8.52
CA SER A 162 0.35 -25.58 -8.73
C SER A 162 0.76 -24.87 -7.44
N GLN A 163 2.07 -24.79 -7.24
CA GLN A 163 2.69 -24.06 -6.13
C GLN A 163 2.29 -22.58 -6.05
N TYR A 164 1.98 -21.94 -7.18
CA TYR A 164 1.55 -20.53 -7.21
C TYR A 164 0.17 -20.36 -6.57
N PHE A 165 -0.77 -21.28 -6.85
CA PHE A 165 -2.09 -21.27 -6.23
C PHE A 165 -2.03 -21.60 -4.75
N TYR A 166 -1.15 -22.52 -4.32
CA TYR A 166 -0.92 -22.77 -2.89
C TYR A 166 -0.51 -21.50 -2.13
N ALA A 167 0.37 -20.67 -2.69
CA ALA A 167 0.75 -19.40 -2.09
C ALA A 167 -0.46 -18.43 -1.97
N MET A 168 -1.34 -18.40 -2.98
CA MET A 168 -2.56 -17.59 -2.93
C MET A 168 -3.54 -18.10 -1.87
N TYR A 169 -3.76 -19.41 -1.78
CA TYR A 169 -4.61 -20.01 -0.76
C TYR A 169 -4.06 -19.73 0.64
N LEU A 170 -2.75 -19.79 0.82
CA LEU A 170 -2.07 -19.43 2.06
C LEU A 170 -2.24 -17.93 2.38
N ALA A 171 -2.18 -17.05 1.37
CA ALA A 171 -2.46 -15.63 1.52
C ALA A 171 -3.91 -15.34 1.97
N VAL A 172 -4.88 -16.04 1.39
CA VAL A 172 -6.30 -15.98 1.79
C VAL A 172 -6.48 -16.54 3.21
N GLY A 173 -5.83 -17.65 3.55
CA GLY A 173 -5.80 -18.19 4.91
C GLY A 173 -5.22 -17.18 5.92
N ALA A 174 -4.10 -16.55 5.57
CA ALA A 174 -3.47 -15.52 6.38
C ALA A 174 -4.38 -14.30 6.60
N MET A 175 -5.23 -13.95 5.63
CA MET A 175 -6.26 -12.92 5.80
C MET A 175 -7.27 -13.30 6.91
N PHE A 176 -7.76 -14.55 6.93
CA PHE A 176 -8.68 -15.01 7.99
C PHE A 176 -8.02 -15.04 9.37
N ILE A 177 -6.74 -15.42 9.44
CA ILE A 177 -5.95 -15.36 10.69
C ILE A 177 -5.78 -13.90 11.14
N ALA A 178 -5.46 -12.99 10.22
CA ALA A 178 -5.29 -11.57 10.51
C ALA A 178 -6.59 -10.89 10.99
N LYS A 179 -7.75 -11.36 10.53
CA LYS A 179 -9.07 -10.94 11.05
C LYS A 179 -9.14 -11.16 12.56
N ARG A 180 -8.70 -12.32 13.04
CA ARG A 180 -8.74 -12.72 14.45
C ARG A 180 -7.56 -12.14 15.27
N TYR A 181 -6.34 -12.12 14.74
CA TYR A 181 -5.12 -11.80 15.51
C TYR A 181 -4.46 -10.47 15.10
N LYS A 182 -4.47 -9.47 16.00
CA LYS A 182 -4.01 -8.09 15.69
C LYS A 182 -2.52 -8.00 15.46
N LYS A 183 -1.75 -8.74 16.25
CA LYS A 183 -0.29 -8.78 16.15
C LYS A 183 0.14 -9.33 14.78
N PHE A 184 -0.56 -10.36 14.29
CA PHE A 184 -0.30 -10.96 12.99
C PHE A 184 -0.61 -10.01 11.82
N GLU A 185 -1.76 -9.33 11.84
CA GLU A 185 -2.09 -8.28 10.87
C GLU A 185 -1.02 -7.16 10.85
N MET A 186 -0.59 -6.69 12.03
CA MET A 186 0.45 -5.66 12.12
C MET A 186 1.81 -6.15 11.62
N PHE A 187 2.12 -7.43 11.82
CA PHE A 187 3.33 -8.08 11.30
C PHE A 187 3.30 -8.11 9.77
N LEU A 188 2.23 -8.64 9.17
CA LEU A 188 2.03 -8.65 7.73
C LEU A 188 2.14 -7.22 7.13
N ARG A 189 1.52 -6.23 7.76
CA ARG A 189 1.68 -4.82 7.36
C ARG A 189 3.10 -4.29 7.44
N ARG A 190 3.97 -4.85 8.30
CA ARG A 190 5.40 -4.46 8.32
C ARG A 190 6.12 -5.03 7.10
N ILE A 191 5.80 -6.26 6.72
CA ILE A 191 6.35 -6.92 5.53
C ILE A 191 6.04 -6.09 4.28
N LEU A 192 4.76 -5.77 4.02
CA LEU A 192 4.36 -5.01 2.83
C LEU A 192 4.98 -3.61 2.76
N ARG A 193 5.20 -2.99 3.93
CA ARG A 193 5.95 -1.72 3.99
C ARG A 193 7.43 -1.89 3.67
N GLY A 194 8.02 -3.02 4.07
CA GLY A 194 9.37 -3.40 3.64
C GLY A 194 9.42 -3.52 2.12
N VAL A 195 8.48 -4.24 1.51
CA VAL A 195 8.35 -4.38 0.05
C VAL A 195 8.24 -3.01 -0.65
N GLU A 196 7.34 -2.14 -0.17
CA GLU A 196 7.20 -0.76 -0.68
C GLU A 196 8.51 0.05 -0.57
N SER A 197 9.29 -0.13 0.50
CA SER A 197 10.60 0.52 0.65
C SER A 197 11.69 -0.08 -0.23
N VAL A 198 11.60 -1.37 -0.59
CA VAL A 198 12.56 -2.05 -1.47
C VAL A 198 12.44 -1.56 -2.91
N GLY A 199 11.26 -1.06 -3.33
CA GLY A 199 11.01 -0.61 -4.70
C GLY A 199 12.05 0.34 -5.29
N GLN A 200 12.55 1.31 -4.50
CA GLN A 200 13.59 2.25 -4.96
C GLN A 200 14.94 1.58 -5.31
N TYR A 201 15.18 0.37 -4.81
CA TYR A 201 16.42 -0.37 -5.07
C TYR A 201 16.40 -1.15 -6.38
N VAL A 202 15.23 -1.26 -7.02
CA VAL A 202 15.10 -1.82 -8.37
C VAL A 202 15.68 -0.87 -9.42
N ILE A 203 15.65 0.45 -9.16
CA ILE A 203 15.96 1.49 -10.14
C ILE A 203 17.35 1.33 -10.79
N PRO A 204 18.46 1.07 -10.07
CA PRO A 204 19.77 0.97 -10.70
C PRO A 204 19.98 -0.29 -11.54
N VAL A 205 19.14 -1.32 -11.34
CA VAL A 205 19.26 -2.60 -12.07
C VAL A 205 18.54 -2.53 -13.43
N ILE A 206 17.60 -1.60 -13.60
CA ILE A 206 16.81 -1.42 -14.82
C ILE A 206 17.64 -1.38 -16.13
N PRO A 207 18.75 -0.62 -16.22
CA PRO A 207 19.55 -0.61 -17.45
C PRO A 207 20.11 -1.98 -17.83
N ALA A 208 20.44 -2.83 -16.84
CA ALA A 208 20.93 -4.18 -17.11
C ALA A 208 19.85 -5.06 -17.73
N PHE A 209 18.60 -4.95 -17.26
CA PHE A 209 17.45 -5.63 -17.90
C PHE A 209 17.27 -5.18 -19.34
N MET A 210 17.36 -3.87 -19.61
CA MET A 210 17.19 -3.35 -20.97
C MET A 210 18.31 -3.77 -21.92
N LEU A 211 19.53 -3.84 -21.42
CA LEU A 211 20.66 -4.41 -22.16
C LEU A 211 20.40 -5.88 -22.49
N ALA A 212 19.94 -6.68 -21.52
CA ALA A 212 19.62 -8.09 -21.74
C ALA A 212 18.51 -8.27 -22.79
N ILE A 213 17.46 -7.45 -22.75
CA ILE A 213 16.41 -7.46 -23.79
C ILE A 213 16.98 -7.05 -25.15
N GLY A 214 17.86 -6.05 -25.21
CA GLY A 214 18.53 -5.66 -26.46
C GLY A 214 19.30 -6.82 -27.11
N VAL A 215 20.04 -7.58 -26.30
CA VAL A 215 20.75 -8.80 -26.74
C VAL A 215 19.75 -9.88 -27.17
N TYR A 216 18.69 -10.12 -26.40
CA TYR A 216 17.64 -11.09 -26.71
C TYR A 216 17.00 -10.81 -28.08
N VAL A 217 16.62 -9.56 -28.33
CA VAL A 217 15.96 -9.16 -29.58
C VAL A 217 16.87 -9.34 -30.79
N ALA A 218 18.16 -9.05 -30.65
CA ALA A 218 19.12 -9.20 -31.75
C ALA A 218 19.42 -10.66 -32.11
N GLN A 219 19.20 -11.59 -31.18
CA GLN A 219 19.48 -13.03 -31.31
C GLN A 219 18.20 -13.87 -31.39
N LEU A 220 17.04 -13.23 -31.59
CA LEU A 220 15.73 -13.88 -31.54
C LEU A 220 15.60 -15.02 -32.56
N ASP A 221 16.07 -14.81 -33.79
CA ASP A 221 15.88 -15.74 -34.89
C ASP A 221 16.59 -17.08 -34.65
N GLY A 222 17.82 -17.04 -34.11
CA GLY A 222 18.55 -18.24 -33.72
C GLY A 222 17.89 -19.00 -32.56
N ARG A 223 17.25 -18.30 -31.63
CA ARG A 223 16.57 -18.92 -30.48
C ARG A 223 15.21 -19.51 -30.84
N LEU A 224 14.44 -18.84 -31.70
CA LEU A 224 13.15 -19.38 -32.16
C LEU A 224 13.35 -20.66 -32.96
N GLY A 225 14.38 -20.72 -33.82
CA GLY A 225 14.71 -21.93 -34.56
C GLY A 225 14.99 -23.12 -33.63
N SER A 226 15.84 -22.94 -32.62
CA SER A 226 16.15 -24.02 -31.66
C SER A 226 14.96 -24.44 -30.80
N GLN A 227 14.08 -23.49 -30.42
CA GLN A 227 12.86 -23.80 -29.68
C GLN A 227 11.83 -24.58 -30.52
N ILE A 228 11.71 -24.29 -31.82
CA ILE A 228 10.82 -25.01 -32.73
C ILE A 228 11.27 -26.48 -32.84
N VAL A 229 12.57 -26.71 -33.07
CA VAL A 229 13.12 -28.08 -33.17
C VAL A 229 12.92 -28.86 -31.87
N ALA A 230 13.20 -28.24 -30.71
CA ALA A 230 12.98 -28.85 -29.40
C ALA A 230 11.51 -29.21 -29.15
N GLY A 231 10.56 -28.38 -29.62
CA GLY A 231 9.13 -28.68 -29.52
C GLY A 231 8.70 -29.91 -30.32
N TYR A 232 9.27 -30.11 -31.51
CA TYR A 232 9.05 -31.33 -32.28
C TYR A 232 9.67 -32.55 -31.59
N ASP A 233 10.88 -32.42 -31.03
CA ASP A 233 11.53 -33.49 -30.27
C ASP A 233 10.67 -33.98 -29.09
N GLU A 234 10.05 -33.05 -28.36
CA GLU A 234 9.16 -33.38 -27.24
C GLU A 234 7.90 -34.13 -27.69
N GLN A 235 7.25 -33.70 -28.77
CA GLN A 235 6.07 -34.39 -29.29
C GLN A 235 6.40 -35.78 -29.83
N ILE A 236 7.50 -35.92 -30.57
CA ILE A 236 8.00 -37.20 -31.07
C ILE A 236 8.27 -38.16 -29.90
N SER A 237 8.94 -37.66 -28.84
CA SER A 237 9.18 -38.43 -27.62
C SER A 237 7.87 -38.91 -26.98
N ASN A 238 6.88 -38.02 -26.81
CA ASN A 238 5.60 -38.38 -26.20
C ASN A 238 4.80 -39.42 -27.02
N LEU A 239 4.79 -39.29 -28.35
CA LEU A 239 4.12 -40.25 -29.24
C LEU A 239 4.86 -41.58 -29.34
N SER A 240 6.19 -41.59 -29.24
CA SER A 240 6.99 -42.82 -29.27
C SER A 240 6.73 -43.76 -28.08
N VAL A 241 6.19 -43.22 -26.98
CA VAL A 241 5.84 -43.97 -25.75
C VAL A 241 4.34 -44.34 -25.72
N ALA A 242 3.53 -43.80 -26.64
CA ALA A 242 2.11 -44.10 -26.74
C ALA A 242 1.86 -45.52 -27.31
N GLU A 243 0.65 -46.04 -27.12
CA GLU A 243 0.27 -47.35 -27.63
C GLU A 243 0.35 -47.36 -29.17
N GLN A 244 1.21 -48.22 -29.72
CA GLN A 244 1.48 -48.25 -31.16
C GLN A 244 0.22 -48.64 -31.95
N SER A 245 -0.19 -47.75 -32.84
CA SER A 245 -1.28 -47.94 -33.79
C SER A 245 -0.88 -47.37 -35.14
N PRO A 246 -1.47 -47.82 -36.25
CA PRO A 246 -1.15 -47.30 -37.59
C PRO A 246 -1.33 -45.77 -37.69
N GLU A 247 -2.26 -45.21 -36.91
CA GLU A 247 -2.52 -43.78 -36.84
C GLU A 247 -1.39 -43.03 -36.11
N VAL A 248 -0.87 -43.58 -35.01
CA VAL A 248 0.27 -43.03 -34.26
C VAL A 248 1.56 -43.12 -35.07
N ASP A 249 1.79 -44.22 -35.78
CA ASP A 249 2.96 -44.41 -36.64
C ASP A 249 2.98 -43.37 -37.79
N GLN A 250 1.83 -43.15 -38.43
CA GLN A 250 1.69 -42.13 -39.48
C GLN A 250 1.92 -40.71 -38.94
N GLN A 251 1.42 -40.40 -37.74
CA GLN A 251 1.66 -39.12 -37.08
C GLN A 251 3.15 -38.93 -36.73
N LEU A 252 3.82 -39.98 -36.27
CA LEU A 252 5.24 -39.96 -35.94
C LEU A 252 6.10 -39.70 -37.18
N GLU A 253 5.82 -40.38 -38.30
CA GLU A 253 6.51 -40.14 -39.57
C GLU A 253 6.33 -38.69 -40.06
N ASN A 254 5.11 -38.15 -39.98
CA ASN A 254 4.82 -36.77 -40.35
C ASN A 254 5.56 -35.77 -39.46
N LEU A 255 5.62 -35.99 -38.14
CA LEU A 255 6.35 -35.11 -37.21
C LEU A 255 7.87 -35.17 -37.43
N ILE A 256 8.43 -36.34 -37.72
CA ILE A 256 9.87 -36.48 -38.04
C ILE A 256 10.20 -35.72 -39.33
N ALA A 257 9.34 -35.79 -40.35
CA ALA A 257 9.51 -35.03 -41.59
C ALA A 257 9.44 -33.51 -41.33
N LEU A 258 8.45 -33.05 -40.55
CA LEU A 258 8.29 -31.64 -40.19
C LEU A 258 9.44 -31.12 -39.32
N ARG A 259 9.96 -31.93 -38.40
CA ARG A 259 11.16 -31.64 -37.62
C ARG A 259 12.36 -31.42 -38.54
N ALA A 260 12.58 -32.33 -39.48
CA ALA A 260 13.68 -32.23 -40.44
C ALA A 260 13.51 -31.01 -41.37
N GLU A 261 12.29 -30.69 -41.77
CA GLU A 261 11.98 -29.48 -42.53
C GLU A 261 12.23 -28.20 -41.71
N ALA A 262 11.83 -28.17 -40.44
CA ALA A 262 12.08 -27.04 -39.54
C ALA A 262 13.58 -26.81 -39.27
N GLU A 263 14.36 -27.88 -39.19
CA GLU A 263 15.82 -27.85 -39.06
C GLU A 263 16.51 -27.35 -40.36
N ALA A 264 15.99 -27.77 -41.52
CA ALA A 264 16.55 -27.40 -42.83
C ALA A 264 16.10 -26.02 -43.34
N ASN A 265 14.91 -25.57 -42.95
CA ASN A 265 14.26 -24.37 -43.47
C ASN A 265 13.41 -23.72 -42.35
N PRO A 266 13.98 -22.87 -41.50
CA PRO A 266 13.30 -22.29 -40.34
C PRO A 266 12.11 -21.35 -40.69
N ASN A 267 11.78 -21.17 -41.97
CA ASN A 267 10.70 -20.31 -42.45
C ASN A 267 9.36 -21.05 -42.60
N LEU A 268 8.85 -21.65 -41.51
CA LEU A 268 7.43 -22.06 -41.37
C LEU A 268 6.44 -20.86 -41.35
N ILE A 269 6.96 -19.66 -41.57
CA ILE A 269 6.29 -18.37 -41.54
C ILE A 269 5.57 -18.14 -42.88
N LYS A 270 4.23 -18.11 -42.86
CA LYS A 270 3.44 -17.82 -44.05
C LYS A 270 3.43 -16.32 -44.36
N GLY A 271 3.23 -15.48 -43.35
CA GLY A 271 3.23 -14.02 -43.46
C GLY A 271 2.53 -13.36 -42.27
N LEU A 272 2.69 -12.06 -42.11
CA LEU A 272 2.02 -11.27 -41.07
C LEU A 272 1.16 -10.20 -41.75
N SER A 273 -0.06 -10.02 -41.27
CA SER A 273 -0.96 -8.93 -41.66
C SER A 273 -1.35 -8.14 -40.43
N ILE A 274 -1.14 -6.83 -40.44
CA ILE A 274 -1.54 -5.94 -39.35
C ILE A 274 -2.34 -4.79 -39.97
N PHE A 275 -3.63 -4.69 -39.65
CA PHE A 275 -4.58 -3.72 -40.21
C PHE A 275 -4.56 -3.69 -41.75
N GLY A 276 -4.47 -4.87 -42.38
CA GLY A 276 -4.37 -5.02 -43.84
C GLY A 276 -2.99 -4.70 -44.43
N TRP A 277 -2.02 -4.27 -43.62
CA TRP A 277 -0.64 -4.09 -44.04
C TRP A 277 0.14 -5.40 -43.90
N HIS A 278 0.84 -5.80 -44.96
CA HIS A 278 1.61 -7.05 -45.03
C HIS A 278 3.12 -6.78 -45.04
N PRO A 279 3.78 -6.64 -43.88
CA PRO A 279 5.23 -6.50 -43.80
C PRO A 279 5.95 -7.73 -44.36
N ASN A 280 7.07 -7.51 -45.05
CA ASN A 280 7.93 -8.61 -45.49
C ASN A 280 8.72 -9.17 -44.30
N ILE A 281 8.26 -10.32 -43.78
CA ILE A 281 8.88 -11.01 -42.66
C ILE A 281 9.65 -12.28 -43.07
N LYS A 282 9.92 -12.46 -44.37
CA LYS A 282 10.67 -13.62 -44.91
C LYS A 282 12.17 -13.33 -45.13
N GLY A 283 12.62 -12.11 -44.86
CA GLY A 283 14.02 -11.72 -44.95
C GLY A 283 14.85 -12.14 -43.73
N GLU A 284 16.16 -11.91 -43.78
CA GLU A 284 17.14 -12.25 -42.73
C GLU A 284 16.79 -11.71 -41.34
N PHE A 285 16.11 -10.56 -41.25
CA PHE A 285 15.63 -9.95 -39.99
C PHE A 285 14.10 -10.02 -39.85
N GLY A 286 13.44 -10.86 -40.63
CA GLY A 286 11.99 -10.86 -40.77
C GLY A 286 11.26 -11.16 -39.46
N MET A 287 11.79 -12.08 -38.66
CA MET A 287 11.21 -12.45 -37.37
C MET A 287 11.48 -11.43 -36.27
N VAL A 288 12.66 -10.81 -36.26
CA VAL A 288 12.91 -9.61 -35.44
C VAL A 288 11.90 -8.50 -35.74
N TRP A 289 11.64 -8.22 -37.03
CA TRP A 289 10.62 -7.24 -37.43
C TRP A 289 9.21 -7.64 -36.99
N ALA A 290 8.82 -8.90 -37.19
CA ALA A 290 7.54 -9.43 -36.73
C ALA A 290 7.37 -9.22 -35.21
N TYR A 291 8.39 -9.60 -34.44
CA TYR A 291 8.43 -9.43 -32.99
C TYR A 291 8.30 -7.96 -32.56
N ILE A 292 9.04 -7.03 -33.18
CA ILE A 292 8.95 -5.60 -32.86
C ILE A 292 7.53 -5.09 -33.17
N LEU A 293 6.98 -5.42 -34.33
CA LEU A 293 5.65 -4.98 -34.74
C LEU A 293 4.56 -5.53 -33.82
N ILE A 294 4.62 -6.81 -33.44
CA ILE A 294 3.69 -7.43 -32.49
C ILE A 294 3.82 -6.79 -31.11
N SER A 295 5.04 -6.52 -30.65
CA SER A 295 5.30 -5.84 -29.38
C SER A 295 4.68 -4.44 -29.36
N LEU A 296 4.87 -3.66 -30.43
CA LEU A 296 4.28 -2.34 -30.59
C LEU A 296 2.75 -2.40 -30.68
N LEU A 297 2.21 -3.42 -31.34
CA LEU A 297 0.77 -3.66 -31.43
C LEU A 297 0.14 -3.97 -30.07
N ILE A 298 0.81 -4.80 -29.24
CA ILE A 298 0.42 -5.05 -27.84
C ILE A 298 0.48 -3.75 -27.04
N GLY A 299 1.56 -2.97 -27.18
CA GLY A 299 1.70 -1.66 -26.55
C GLY A 299 0.57 -0.70 -26.94
N LEU A 300 0.20 -0.65 -28.22
CA LEU A 300 -0.92 0.15 -28.73
C LEU A 300 -2.26 -0.29 -28.11
N CYS A 301 -2.53 -1.60 -28.09
CA CYS A 301 -3.74 -2.16 -27.49
C CYS A 301 -3.85 -1.80 -25.99
N CYS A 302 -2.74 -1.90 -25.26
CA CYS A 302 -2.61 -1.50 -23.87
C CYS A 302 -2.84 0.01 -23.67
N ILE A 303 -2.24 0.86 -24.49
CA ILE A 303 -2.39 2.32 -24.39
C ILE A 303 -3.84 2.75 -24.62
N ILE A 304 -4.52 2.19 -25.63
CA ILE A 304 -5.94 2.51 -25.89
C ILE A 304 -6.82 2.10 -24.70
N TRP A 305 -6.58 0.89 -24.17
CA TRP A 305 -7.23 0.43 -22.94
C TRP A 305 -7.00 1.40 -21.77
N HIS A 306 -5.75 1.82 -21.56
CA HIS A 306 -5.38 2.75 -20.51
C HIS A 306 -6.08 4.11 -20.65
N PHE A 307 -6.22 4.63 -21.88
CA PHE A 307 -6.98 5.85 -22.14
C PHE A 307 -8.46 5.71 -21.75
N GLY A 308 -9.07 4.55 -21.97
CA GLY A 308 -10.43 4.24 -21.49
C GLY A 308 -10.54 4.38 -19.96
N LEU A 309 -9.55 3.87 -19.21
CA LEU A 309 -9.50 4.02 -17.75
C LEU A 309 -9.31 5.48 -17.33
N LEU A 310 -8.41 6.21 -17.99
CA LEU A 310 -8.19 7.63 -17.72
C LEU A 310 -9.46 8.46 -17.93
N PHE A 311 -10.26 8.14 -18.95
CA PHE A 311 -11.55 8.79 -19.19
C PHE A 311 -12.54 8.52 -18.04
N ILE A 312 -12.63 7.29 -17.55
CA ILE A 312 -13.48 6.94 -16.39
C ILE A 312 -13.04 7.73 -15.15
N VAL A 313 -11.74 7.78 -14.87
CA VAL A 313 -11.21 8.50 -13.70
C VAL A 313 -11.41 10.01 -13.82
N LYS A 314 -11.20 10.58 -15.00
CA LYS A 314 -11.47 12.00 -15.28
C LYS A 314 -12.90 12.40 -14.96
N ASN A 315 -13.87 11.54 -15.27
CA ASN A 315 -15.29 11.80 -15.03
C ASN A 315 -15.72 11.57 -13.58
N LYS A 316 -14.99 10.75 -12.81
CA LYS A 316 -15.39 10.33 -11.46
C LYS A 316 -14.57 10.97 -10.34
N VAL A 317 -13.39 11.52 -10.63
CA VAL A 317 -12.50 12.11 -9.64
C VAL A 317 -12.37 13.62 -9.88
N LYS A 318 -12.94 14.42 -8.98
CA LYS A 318 -12.88 15.88 -9.05
C LYS A 318 -11.41 16.35 -8.99
N GLY A 319 -11.02 17.23 -9.91
CA GLY A 319 -9.66 17.77 -9.97
C GLY A 319 -8.62 16.87 -10.65
N PHE A 320 -8.99 15.67 -11.13
CA PHE A 320 -8.09 14.86 -11.95
C PHE A 320 -7.87 15.51 -13.33
N SER A 321 -6.61 15.57 -13.77
CA SER A 321 -6.20 16.13 -15.05
C SER A 321 -5.35 15.11 -15.80
N ILE A 322 -5.82 14.69 -16.97
CA ILE A 322 -5.11 13.75 -17.86
C ILE A 322 -3.78 14.37 -18.31
N LYS A 323 -3.77 15.66 -18.66
CA LYS A 323 -2.54 16.39 -19.02
C LYS A 323 -1.50 16.32 -17.91
N LYS A 324 -1.93 16.58 -16.66
CA LYS A 324 -1.04 16.52 -15.48
C LYS A 324 -0.53 15.10 -15.22
N TYR A 325 -1.39 14.10 -15.37
CA TYR A 325 -1.01 12.69 -15.26
C TYR A 325 0.12 12.33 -16.23
N PHE A 326 0.01 12.70 -17.50
CA PHE A 326 1.05 12.41 -18.48
C PHE A 326 2.34 13.22 -18.24
N SER A 327 2.23 14.53 -18.00
CA SER A 327 3.38 15.41 -17.88
C SER A 327 4.18 15.23 -16.57
N GLU A 328 3.53 14.83 -15.48
CA GLU A 328 4.16 14.77 -14.16
C GLU A 328 4.38 13.34 -13.63
N TYR A 329 3.62 12.36 -14.12
CA TYR A 329 3.71 10.97 -13.67
C TYR A 329 4.12 10.03 -14.80
N TRP A 330 3.29 9.86 -15.84
CA TRP A 330 3.45 8.77 -16.81
C TRP A 330 4.81 8.82 -17.53
N ILE A 331 5.26 9.98 -17.99
CA ILE A 331 6.55 10.11 -18.69
C ILE A 331 7.76 9.75 -17.83
N ARG A 332 7.63 9.87 -16.50
CA ARG A 332 8.70 9.53 -15.55
C ARG A 332 8.61 8.06 -15.12
N VAL A 333 7.38 7.57 -14.93
CA VAL A 333 7.08 6.31 -14.26
C VAL A 333 6.87 5.14 -15.23
N TYR A 334 6.27 5.36 -16.40
CA TYR A 334 6.06 4.30 -17.37
C TYR A 334 7.38 3.67 -17.85
N PRO A 335 8.43 4.43 -18.23
CA PRO A 335 9.70 3.82 -18.65
C PRO A 335 10.34 2.96 -17.55
N LEU A 336 10.24 3.38 -16.28
CA LEU A 336 10.72 2.63 -15.12
C LEU A 336 10.05 1.25 -15.05
N LEU A 337 8.72 1.23 -15.07
CA LEU A 337 7.92 0.02 -14.89
C LEU A 337 7.97 -0.87 -16.13
N TRP A 338 7.93 -0.26 -17.32
CA TRP A 338 8.12 -0.94 -18.60
C TRP A 338 9.45 -1.71 -18.61
N SER A 339 10.52 -1.09 -18.13
CA SER A 339 11.85 -1.71 -18.15
C SER A 339 12.05 -2.82 -17.12
N THR A 340 11.10 -3.08 -16.23
CA THR A 340 11.22 -4.21 -15.28
C THR A 340 10.86 -5.55 -15.93
N SER A 341 10.01 -5.53 -16.96
CA SER A 341 9.50 -6.72 -17.68
C SER A 341 8.96 -7.83 -16.78
N SER A 342 8.61 -7.51 -15.53
CA SER A 342 8.23 -8.45 -14.48
C SER A 342 7.36 -7.74 -13.45
N GLU A 343 6.09 -8.16 -13.30
CA GLU A 343 5.19 -7.67 -12.26
C GLU A 343 5.78 -7.82 -10.84
N ALA A 344 6.58 -8.86 -10.62
CA ALA A 344 7.22 -9.10 -9.33
C ALA A 344 8.16 -7.98 -8.88
N LEU A 345 8.92 -7.43 -9.83
CA LEU A 345 9.82 -6.30 -9.61
C LEU A 345 9.07 -4.98 -9.74
N ALA A 346 8.11 -4.92 -10.66
CA ALA A 346 7.29 -3.74 -10.89
C ALA A 346 6.40 -3.41 -9.68
N THR A 347 5.86 -4.40 -8.97
CA THR A 347 4.92 -4.18 -7.85
C THR A 347 5.56 -3.40 -6.68
N PRO A 348 6.72 -3.80 -6.14
CA PRO A 348 7.46 -3.00 -5.15
C PRO A 348 7.79 -1.59 -5.66
N LEU A 349 8.26 -1.48 -6.91
CA LEU A 349 8.61 -0.20 -7.54
C LEU A 349 7.37 0.69 -7.71
N ASN A 350 6.23 0.14 -8.12
CA ASN A 350 4.98 0.86 -8.32
C ASN A 350 4.39 1.35 -6.99
N LEU A 351 4.45 0.53 -5.94
CA LEU A 351 4.08 0.95 -4.58
C LEU A 351 4.87 2.20 -4.14
N TYR A 352 6.17 2.22 -4.43
CA TYR A 352 7.06 3.36 -4.16
C TYR A 352 6.71 4.58 -5.04
N LEU A 353 6.60 4.40 -6.35
CA LEU A 353 6.36 5.49 -7.30
C LEU A 353 4.98 6.13 -7.09
N VAL A 354 3.92 5.36 -6.87
CA VAL A 354 2.58 5.90 -6.60
C VAL A 354 2.54 6.66 -5.27
N LYS A 355 3.26 6.18 -4.24
CA LYS A 355 3.40 6.93 -2.98
C LYS A 355 4.09 8.28 -3.20
N ARG A 356 5.16 8.30 -4.01
CA ARG A 356 5.96 9.49 -4.30
C ARG A 356 5.17 10.53 -5.09
N HIS A 357 4.49 10.11 -6.16
CA HIS A 357 3.81 11.02 -7.09
C HIS A 357 2.36 11.33 -6.73
N TYR A 358 1.67 10.43 -6.02
CA TYR A 358 0.29 10.60 -5.56
C TYR A 358 0.16 10.39 -4.04
N PRO A 359 0.81 11.24 -3.21
CA PRO A 359 0.74 11.12 -1.75
C PRO A 359 -0.68 11.34 -1.18
N SER A 360 -1.59 11.92 -1.97
CA SER A 360 -3.01 12.09 -1.62
C SER A 360 -3.81 10.78 -1.65
N VAL A 361 -3.25 9.71 -2.22
CA VAL A 361 -3.79 8.36 -2.17
C VAL A 361 -3.41 7.73 -0.84
N ARG A 362 -4.42 7.38 -0.03
CA ARG A 362 -4.20 6.78 1.29
C ARG A 362 -3.36 5.52 1.19
N THR A 363 -2.40 5.36 2.11
CA THR A 363 -1.46 4.23 2.12
C THR A 363 -2.16 2.88 2.02
N ARG A 364 -3.24 2.66 2.77
CA ARG A 364 -3.99 1.39 2.73
C ARG A 364 -4.69 1.14 1.41
N VAL A 365 -5.22 2.18 0.77
CA VAL A 365 -5.86 2.04 -0.54
C VAL A 365 -4.80 1.74 -1.57
N ARG A 366 -3.69 2.50 -1.62
CA ARG A 366 -2.56 2.22 -2.51
C ARG A 366 -2.03 0.78 -2.36
N GLN A 367 -1.71 0.38 -1.13
CA GLN A 367 -1.17 -0.95 -0.84
C GLN A 367 -2.12 -2.08 -1.22
N PHE A 368 -3.43 -1.88 -1.06
CA PHE A 368 -4.41 -2.86 -1.49
C PHE A 368 -4.55 -2.89 -3.00
N THR A 369 -4.78 -1.73 -3.63
CA THR A 369 -5.02 -1.66 -5.06
C THR A 369 -3.83 -2.19 -5.84
N ILE A 370 -2.60 -1.83 -5.48
CA ILE A 370 -1.40 -2.30 -6.17
C ILE A 370 -1.07 -3.74 -5.76
N GLY A 371 -1.09 -4.08 -4.48
CA GLY A 371 -0.71 -5.44 -4.03
C GLY A 371 -1.72 -6.54 -4.34
N VAL A 372 -3.02 -6.21 -4.41
CA VAL A 372 -4.06 -7.13 -4.90
C VAL A 372 -4.24 -6.99 -6.42
N GLY A 373 -4.10 -5.78 -6.97
CA GLY A 373 -4.21 -5.51 -8.40
C GLY A 373 -3.15 -6.20 -9.24
N SER A 374 -1.93 -6.36 -8.70
CA SER A 374 -0.84 -7.13 -9.33
C SER A 374 -1.18 -8.61 -9.60
N TYR A 375 -2.31 -9.11 -9.08
CA TYR A 375 -2.82 -10.46 -9.35
C TYR A 375 -4.26 -10.46 -9.88
N LEU A 376 -5.14 -9.58 -9.39
CA LEU A 376 -6.54 -9.54 -9.82
C LEU A 376 -6.78 -8.70 -11.07
N SER A 377 -5.88 -7.77 -11.41
CA SER A 377 -6.10 -6.74 -12.43
C SER A 377 -4.92 -6.60 -13.40
N ILE A 378 -4.34 -7.72 -13.81
CA ILE A 378 -3.27 -7.82 -14.81
C ILE A 378 -3.80 -7.66 -16.26
N ASN A 379 -4.46 -6.53 -16.55
CA ASN A 379 -5.14 -6.25 -17.82
C ASN A 379 -4.21 -6.30 -19.03
N GLY A 380 -3.01 -5.73 -18.92
CA GLY A 380 -1.97 -5.79 -19.95
C GLY A 380 -1.53 -7.22 -20.25
N THR A 381 -1.46 -8.08 -19.23
CA THR A 381 -1.13 -9.51 -19.41
C THR A 381 -2.24 -10.22 -20.17
N MET A 382 -3.50 -9.96 -19.80
CA MET A 382 -4.66 -10.51 -20.52
C MET A 382 -4.68 -10.05 -21.99
N ILE A 383 -4.38 -8.78 -22.24
CA ILE A 383 -4.25 -8.22 -23.59
C ILE A 383 -3.12 -8.92 -24.36
N CYS A 384 -1.95 -9.06 -23.74
CA CYS A 384 -0.80 -9.71 -24.35
C CYS A 384 -1.10 -11.17 -24.73
N VAL A 385 -1.74 -11.94 -23.84
CA VAL A 385 -2.11 -13.34 -24.09
C VAL A 385 -2.93 -13.49 -25.37
N ILE A 386 -3.98 -12.66 -25.53
CA ILE A 386 -4.92 -12.76 -26.65
C ILE A 386 -4.32 -12.21 -27.95
N VAL A 387 -3.69 -11.02 -27.89
CA VAL A 387 -3.06 -10.41 -29.08
C VAL A 387 -1.93 -11.29 -29.60
N LEU A 388 -1.13 -11.89 -28.71
CA LEU A 388 -0.04 -12.79 -29.10
C LEU A 388 -0.57 -14.08 -29.73
N ALA A 389 -1.64 -14.66 -29.19
CA ALA A 389 -2.27 -15.84 -29.79
C ALA A 389 -2.77 -15.55 -31.22
N GLY A 390 -3.40 -14.40 -31.43
CA GLY A 390 -3.83 -13.94 -32.76
C GLY A 390 -2.65 -13.68 -33.70
N ALA A 391 -1.58 -13.06 -33.20
CA ALA A 391 -0.39 -12.77 -33.98
C ALA A 391 0.32 -14.05 -34.47
N VAL A 392 0.51 -15.03 -33.57
CA VAL A 392 1.14 -16.30 -33.92
C VAL A 392 0.27 -17.09 -34.89
N ALA A 393 -1.05 -17.13 -34.67
CA ALA A 393 -1.97 -17.76 -35.62
C ALA A 393 -1.90 -17.11 -37.01
N ASN A 394 -1.80 -15.78 -37.07
CA ASN A 394 -1.65 -15.04 -38.32
C ASN A 394 -0.32 -15.34 -39.03
N ILE A 395 0.80 -15.36 -38.28
CA ILE A 395 2.14 -15.74 -38.79
C ILE A 395 2.11 -17.11 -39.46
N LEU A 396 1.42 -18.07 -38.84
CA LEU A 396 1.30 -19.45 -39.31
C LEU A 396 0.21 -19.63 -40.38
N GLY A 397 -0.55 -18.57 -40.68
CA GLY A 397 -1.72 -18.60 -41.55
C GLY A 397 -2.77 -19.62 -41.10
N ILE A 398 -2.95 -19.76 -39.79
CA ILE A 398 -4.05 -20.51 -39.17
C ILE A 398 -5.30 -19.61 -39.19
N ASN A 399 -6.43 -20.15 -39.65
CA ASN A 399 -7.70 -19.43 -39.61
C ASN A 399 -8.27 -19.42 -38.19
N LEU A 400 -7.75 -18.52 -37.35
CA LEU A 400 -8.28 -18.26 -36.02
C LEU A 400 -9.46 -17.30 -36.11
N THR A 401 -10.57 -17.64 -35.45
CA THR A 401 -11.78 -16.80 -35.46
C THR A 401 -11.90 -15.94 -34.20
N ALA A 402 -12.62 -14.81 -34.32
CA ALA A 402 -12.96 -13.98 -33.17
C ALA A 402 -13.80 -14.75 -32.13
N VAL A 403 -14.67 -15.67 -32.56
CA VAL A 403 -15.47 -16.51 -31.67
C VAL A 403 -14.59 -17.46 -30.85
N GLN A 404 -13.59 -18.11 -31.45
CA GLN A 404 -12.65 -18.97 -30.70
C GLN A 404 -11.90 -18.15 -29.62
N LEU A 405 -11.46 -16.92 -29.96
CA LEU A 405 -10.84 -16.02 -28.99
C LEU A 405 -11.80 -15.58 -27.88
N LEU A 406 -13.08 -15.33 -28.18
CA LEU A 406 -14.11 -15.05 -27.15
C LEU A 406 -14.32 -16.24 -26.22
N MET A 407 -14.31 -17.47 -26.77
CA MET A 407 -14.43 -18.70 -25.98
C MET A 407 -13.21 -18.94 -25.08
N ALA A 408 -12.04 -18.37 -25.41
CA ALA A 408 -10.85 -18.41 -24.56
C ALA A 408 -10.94 -17.54 -23.31
N ILE A 409 -11.88 -16.57 -23.26
CA ILE A 409 -11.97 -15.61 -22.15
C ILE A 409 -12.11 -16.29 -20.78
N PRO A 410 -13.02 -17.25 -20.54
CA PRO A 410 -13.15 -17.88 -19.22
C PRO A 410 -11.87 -18.60 -18.79
N VAL A 411 -11.21 -19.29 -19.72
CA VAL A 411 -9.96 -20.04 -19.48
C VAL A 411 -8.84 -19.07 -19.11
N VAL A 412 -8.59 -18.05 -19.95
CA VAL A 412 -7.55 -17.05 -19.73
C VAL A 412 -7.83 -16.22 -18.46
N PHE A 413 -9.10 -15.88 -18.20
CA PHE A 413 -9.52 -15.19 -16.98
C PHE A 413 -9.23 -16.02 -15.72
N LEU A 414 -9.43 -17.32 -15.77
CA LEU A 414 -9.21 -18.19 -14.61
C LEU A 414 -7.71 -18.47 -14.41
N ILE A 415 -6.97 -18.80 -15.47
CA ILE A 415 -5.51 -19.07 -15.39
C ILE A 415 -4.76 -17.87 -14.85
N GLY A 416 -5.08 -16.66 -15.31
CA GLY A 416 -4.32 -15.49 -14.88
C GLY A 416 -4.44 -15.10 -13.41
N PHE A 417 -5.27 -15.78 -12.61
CA PHE A 417 -5.15 -15.66 -11.15
C PHE A 417 -3.84 -16.26 -10.63
N GLY A 418 -3.33 -17.33 -11.25
CA GLY A 418 -2.13 -18.06 -10.82
C GLY A 418 -0.83 -17.59 -11.47
N VAL A 419 -0.86 -16.44 -12.14
CA VAL A 419 0.29 -15.90 -12.85
C VAL A 419 1.31 -15.31 -11.86
N PRO A 420 2.58 -15.76 -11.87
CA PRO A 420 3.56 -15.44 -10.83
C PRO A 420 4.21 -14.04 -10.93
N GLY A 421 4.07 -13.34 -12.05
CA GLY A 421 4.63 -12.02 -12.29
C GLY A 421 6.06 -12.02 -12.87
N ILE A 422 6.42 -13.02 -13.70
CA ILE A 422 7.78 -13.27 -14.21
C ILE A 422 7.91 -13.04 -15.72
N PRO A 423 9.11 -12.75 -16.22
CA PRO A 423 9.36 -12.77 -17.66
C PRO A 423 9.01 -14.14 -18.24
N GLY A 424 8.29 -14.17 -19.37
CA GLY A 424 7.86 -15.42 -20.01
C GLY A 424 6.77 -16.22 -19.29
N GLU A 425 6.06 -15.63 -18.31
CA GLU A 425 5.00 -16.31 -17.54
C GLU A 425 3.78 -16.76 -18.36
N LEU A 426 3.67 -16.27 -19.60
CA LEU A 426 2.56 -16.59 -20.49
C LEU A 426 2.56 -18.08 -20.91
N LEU A 427 3.62 -18.84 -20.59
CA LEU A 427 3.67 -20.30 -20.77
C LEU A 427 2.48 -21.03 -20.15
N LEU A 428 1.95 -20.53 -19.03
CA LEU A 428 0.81 -21.11 -18.32
C LEU A 428 -0.47 -21.13 -19.16
N PHE A 429 -0.56 -20.25 -20.17
CA PHE A 429 -1.71 -20.16 -21.07
C PHE A 429 -1.53 -21.01 -22.32
N ALA A 430 -0.30 -21.35 -22.71
CA ALA A 430 -0.01 -21.88 -24.03
C ALA A 430 -0.69 -23.25 -24.27
N GLY A 431 -0.51 -24.21 -23.36
CA GLY A 431 -1.17 -25.52 -23.44
C GLY A 431 -2.71 -25.44 -23.42
N PRO A 432 -3.32 -24.76 -22.43
CA PRO A 432 -4.78 -24.58 -22.39
C PRO A 432 -5.35 -23.85 -23.62
N LEU A 433 -4.63 -22.87 -24.18
CA LEU A 433 -5.03 -22.20 -25.41
C LEU A 433 -4.96 -23.14 -26.61
N LEU A 434 -3.90 -23.93 -26.75
CA LEU A 434 -3.77 -24.92 -27.83
C LEU A 434 -4.94 -25.91 -27.85
N GLN A 435 -5.30 -26.45 -26.66
CA GLN A 435 -6.43 -27.37 -26.52
C GLN A 435 -7.77 -26.74 -26.87
N LEU A 436 -7.95 -25.47 -26.49
CA LEU A 436 -9.21 -24.78 -26.68
C LEU A 436 -9.39 -24.28 -28.12
N LEU A 437 -8.31 -23.80 -28.73
CA LEU A 437 -8.32 -23.29 -30.10
C LEU A 437 -8.32 -24.42 -31.14
N ASP A 438 -8.08 -25.67 -30.72
CA ASP A 438 -8.20 -26.89 -31.51
C ASP A 438 -7.32 -26.85 -32.77
N PHE A 439 -6.06 -26.46 -32.60
CA PHE A 439 -5.12 -26.39 -33.71
C PHE A 439 -4.65 -27.78 -34.14
N PRO A 440 -4.41 -28.01 -35.45
CA PRO A 440 -3.86 -29.28 -35.96
C PRO A 440 -2.58 -29.66 -35.24
N ALA A 441 -2.45 -30.95 -34.88
CA ALA A 441 -1.35 -31.47 -34.06
C ALA A 441 0.03 -31.09 -34.63
N GLU A 442 0.14 -31.07 -35.95
CA GLU A 442 1.35 -30.76 -36.72
C GLU A 442 1.85 -29.32 -36.51
N ILE A 443 0.96 -28.38 -36.21
CA ILE A 443 1.27 -26.95 -36.07
C ILE A 443 1.46 -26.56 -34.60
N GLN A 444 1.02 -27.39 -33.65
CA GLN A 444 1.08 -27.09 -32.22
C GLN A 444 2.50 -26.80 -31.69
N PRO A 445 3.56 -27.55 -32.06
CA PRO A 445 4.93 -27.25 -31.61
C PRO A 445 5.41 -25.88 -32.04
N VAL A 446 5.12 -25.53 -33.28
CA VAL A 446 5.55 -24.27 -33.89
C VAL A 446 4.78 -23.11 -33.28
N PHE A 447 3.47 -23.29 -33.07
CA PHE A 447 2.67 -22.31 -32.32
C PHE A 447 3.23 -22.11 -30.92
N LEU A 448 3.53 -23.19 -30.19
CA LEU A 448 4.06 -23.12 -28.83
C LEU A 448 5.41 -22.40 -28.80
N ALA A 449 6.34 -22.79 -29.67
CA ALA A 449 7.66 -22.17 -29.74
C ALA A 449 7.58 -20.67 -30.09
N LEU A 450 6.77 -20.29 -31.08
CA LEU A 450 6.57 -18.89 -31.44
C LEU A 450 5.88 -18.11 -30.32
N TYR A 451 4.86 -18.68 -29.68
CA TYR A 451 4.17 -18.04 -28.56
C TYR A 451 5.11 -17.82 -27.37
N LEU A 452 5.91 -18.83 -27.01
CA LEU A 452 6.86 -18.77 -25.89
C LEU A 452 8.09 -17.92 -26.17
N GLY A 453 8.56 -17.85 -27.41
CA GLY A 453 9.69 -17.01 -27.78
C GLY A 453 9.29 -15.55 -28.00
N LEU A 454 8.13 -15.29 -28.60
CA LEU A 454 7.69 -13.93 -28.87
C LEU A 454 7.17 -13.21 -27.63
N GLN A 455 6.71 -13.89 -26.58
CA GLN A 455 6.23 -13.25 -25.34
C GLN A 455 7.34 -12.53 -24.54
N ILE A 456 8.60 -12.99 -24.64
CA ILE A 456 9.70 -12.53 -23.76
C ILE A 456 10.20 -11.16 -24.19
N GLY A 457 10.53 -10.30 -23.24
CA GLY A 457 11.22 -9.04 -23.50
C GLY A 457 10.27 -7.87 -23.69
N LEU A 458 10.12 -7.36 -24.92
CA LEU A 458 9.33 -6.16 -25.21
C LEU A 458 7.83 -6.37 -24.90
N PRO A 459 7.19 -7.51 -25.24
CA PRO A 459 5.79 -7.73 -24.85
C PRO A 459 5.61 -7.77 -23.32
N ASP A 460 6.52 -8.45 -22.62
CA ASP A 460 6.61 -8.42 -21.15
C ASP A 460 6.73 -6.98 -20.62
N SER A 461 7.56 -6.14 -21.24
CA SER A 461 7.71 -4.73 -20.87
C SER A 461 6.42 -3.93 -21.08
N PHE A 462 5.75 -4.06 -22.23
CA PHE A 462 4.51 -3.34 -22.53
C PHE A 462 3.37 -3.72 -21.59
N ARG A 463 3.17 -5.02 -21.34
CA ARG A 463 2.14 -5.50 -20.42
C ARG A 463 2.42 -5.07 -18.97
N THR A 464 3.67 -5.17 -18.52
CA THR A 464 4.08 -4.82 -17.14
C THR A 464 3.94 -3.32 -16.88
N GLY A 465 4.42 -2.50 -17.81
CA GLY A 465 4.24 -1.05 -17.76
C GLY A 465 2.76 -0.68 -17.68
N ASN A 466 1.92 -1.29 -18.52
CA ASN A 466 0.49 -1.03 -18.56
C ASN A 466 -0.20 -1.44 -17.25
N ASN A 467 -0.01 -2.68 -16.78
CA ASN A 467 -0.56 -3.19 -15.51
C ASN A 467 -0.25 -2.25 -14.34
N SER A 468 1.00 -1.84 -14.24
CA SER A 468 1.45 -0.98 -13.15
C SER A 468 0.83 0.43 -13.22
N THR A 469 0.74 1.01 -14.43
CA THR A 469 0.08 2.32 -14.58
C THR A 469 -1.44 2.27 -14.39
N ASP A 470 -2.09 1.17 -14.79
CA ASP A 470 -3.50 0.91 -14.52
C ASP A 470 -3.79 0.86 -13.02
N ASP A 471 -2.91 0.25 -12.23
CA ASP A 471 -3.01 0.18 -10.78
C ASP A 471 -2.83 1.54 -10.10
N CYS A 472 -2.00 2.43 -10.65
CA CYS A 472 -1.91 3.81 -10.20
C CYS A 472 -3.24 4.56 -10.41
N VAL A 473 -3.75 4.53 -11.65
CA VAL A 473 -5.03 5.15 -12.01
C VAL A 473 -6.16 4.59 -11.16
N MET A 474 -6.13 3.28 -10.91
CA MET A 474 -7.10 2.62 -10.03
C MET A 474 -6.98 3.06 -8.58
N SER A 475 -5.76 3.24 -8.08
CA SER A 475 -5.51 3.68 -6.71
C SER A 475 -6.11 5.07 -6.47
N ILE A 476 -6.03 5.96 -7.47
CA ILE A 476 -6.65 7.29 -7.44
C ILE A 476 -8.18 7.14 -7.41
N TYR A 477 -8.74 6.33 -8.31
CA TYR A 477 -10.18 6.12 -8.40
C TYR A 477 -10.77 5.47 -7.14
N LEU A 478 -10.19 4.36 -6.64
CA LEU A 478 -10.64 3.70 -5.41
C LEU A 478 -10.50 4.61 -4.20
N ASN A 479 -9.46 5.44 -4.14
CA ASN A 479 -9.33 6.38 -3.04
C ASN A 479 -10.47 7.40 -3.03
N GLU A 480 -10.93 7.84 -4.20
CA GLU A 480 -12.10 8.72 -4.31
C GLU A 480 -13.42 8.01 -3.99
N GLN A 481 -13.61 6.78 -4.48
CA GLN A 481 -14.79 5.98 -4.09
C GLN A 481 -14.80 5.71 -2.57
N TYR A 482 -13.64 5.46 -1.98
CA TYR A 482 -13.48 5.29 -0.55
C TYR A 482 -13.89 6.57 0.21
N LYS A 483 -13.44 7.75 -0.23
CA LYS A 483 -13.79 9.05 0.38
C LYS A 483 -15.28 9.33 0.29
N SER A 484 -15.87 9.14 -0.88
CA SER A 484 -17.24 9.55 -1.18
C SER A 484 -18.30 8.59 -0.62
N LYS A 485 -18.08 7.29 -0.71
CA LYS A 485 -19.10 6.27 -0.41
C LYS A 485 -18.83 5.46 0.85
N PHE A 486 -17.56 5.23 1.16
CA PHE A 486 -17.16 4.23 2.16
C PHE A 486 -16.40 4.79 3.38
N HIS A 487 -16.38 6.13 3.53
CA HIS A 487 -15.73 6.77 4.66
C HIS A 487 -16.39 6.34 5.98
N ASP A 488 -15.58 5.88 6.93
CA ASP A 488 -15.93 5.66 8.34
C ASP A 488 -15.16 6.74 9.12
N ASP A 489 -15.88 7.63 9.83
CA ASP A 489 -15.38 8.82 10.53
C ASP A 489 -14.37 8.53 11.65
N ARG A 490 -14.00 7.25 11.83
CA ARG A 490 -12.83 6.83 12.60
C ARG A 490 -11.54 7.15 11.84
N VAL A 491 -11.18 8.43 11.89
CA VAL A 491 -9.84 9.03 11.84
C VAL A 491 -8.80 8.13 11.14
N PHE A 492 -8.76 8.22 9.81
CA PHE A 492 -7.61 7.80 9.03
C PHE A 492 -6.55 8.91 9.07
N ILE A 493 -5.77 8.96 10.15
CA ILE A 493 -4.48 9.65 10.12
C ILE A 493 -3.52 8.70 9.42
N ASP A 494 -3.12 9.05 8.20
CA ASP A 494 -1.86 8.55 7.63
C ASP A 494 -0.75 9.02 8.58
N ASP A 495 -0.16 8.08 9.35
CA ASP A 495 1.05 8.28 10.15
C ASP A 495 2.29 8.67 9.29
N TYR A 496 2.11 8.93 7.99
CA TYR A 496 3.14 8.81 6.96
C TYR A 496 3.62 10.12 6.33
N LEU A 497 3.11 11.27 6.73
CA LEU A 497 3.76 12.54 6.38
C LEU A 497 5.02 12.82 7.24
N LEU A 498 5.39 11.94 8.19
CA LEU A 498 6.51 12.21 9.11
C LEU A 498 7.55 11.09 9.33
N LYS A 499 7.47 9.87 8.75
CA LYS A 499 8.45 8.82 9.09
C LYS A 499 8.83 7.89 7.93
N ASP A 500 9.91 8.25 7.26
CA ASP A 500 10.68 7.37 6.36
C ASP A 500 11.92 6.84 7.12
N MET A 501 11.75 5.83 8.00
CA MET A 501 12.86 5.13 8.70
C MET A 501 12.56 3.64 8.93
N SER A 502 11.87 2.99 7.98
CA SER A 502 11.40 1.60 8.13
C SER A 502 12.52 0.57 8.05
N PHE A 503 13.58 0.87 7.31
CA PHE A 503 14.61 -0.12 6.91
C PHE A 503 15.83 -0.16 7.85
N THR A 504 16.25 0.98 8.41
CA THR A 504 17.39 1.08 9.34
C THR A 504 17.22 0.16 10.55
N ARG A 505 15.98 -0.10 10.95
CA ARG A 505 15.62 -0.92 12.12
C ARG A 505 15.74 -2.43 11.87
N ILE A 506 15.62 -2.87 10.62
CA ILE A 506 15.67 -4.31 10.24
C ILE A 506 17.13 -4.75 10.09
N PHE A 507 17.98 -3.89 9.55
CA PHE A 507 19.41 -4.19 9.40
C PHE A 507 20.20 -3.97 10.68
N SER A 508 19.81 -2.99 11.52
CA SER A 508 20.45 -2.80 12.82
C SER A 508 20.25 -4.00 13.76
N SER A 509 19.12 -4.72 13.64
CA SER A 509 18.88 -5.91 14.47
C SER A 509 19.69 -7.13 14.01
N LEU A 510 19.82 -7.35 12.70
CA LEU A 510 20.61 -8.47 12.16
C LEU A 510 22.12 -8.30 12.38
N VAL A 511 22.62 -7.05 12.35
CA VAL A 511 24.02 -6.74 12.65
C VAL A 511 24.27 -6.76 14.16
N ALA A 512 23.32 -6.30 14.98
CA ALA A 512 23.43 -6.39 16.46
C ALA A 512 23.38 -7.83 16.98
N GLU A 513 22.59 -8.72 16.37
CA GLU A 513 22.54 -10.14 16.74
C GLU A 513 23.84 -10.88 16.41
N ARG A 514 24.49 -10.57 15.27
CA ARG A 514 25.78 -11.19 14.90
C ARG A 514 26.97 -10.66 15.69
N LEU A 515 26.87 -9.44 16.26
CA LEU A 515 27.92 -8.84 17.10
C LEU A 515 27.75 -9.15 18.60
N ALA A 516 26.60 -9.70 19.02
CA ALA A 516 26.32 -10.09 20.40
C ALA A 516 26.67 -11.56 20.72
N ALA A 517 27.28 -12.30 19.79
CA ALA A 517 27.81 -13.62 20.08
C ALA A 517 28.96 -13.51 21.09
N PRO A 518 28.90 -14.16 22.27
CA PRO A 518 29.93 -14.02 23.28
C PRO A 518 31.19 -14.77 22.85
N THR A 519 32.28 -14.03 22.67
CA THR A 519 33.63 -14.60 22.79
C THR A 519 33.88 -14.93 24.27
N ASN A 520 34.06 -16.22 24.53
CA ASN A 520 34.46 -16.90 25.77
C ASN A 520 35.09 -16.05 26.90
N GLY A 521 34.67 -16.37 28.14
CA GLY A 521 35.56 -16.30 29.31
C GLY A 521 34.91 -15.92 30.65
N GLN A 522 34.66 -16.95 31.48
CA GLN A 522 34.75 -16.94 32.95
C GLN A 522 33.56 -16.45 33.84
N THR A 523 32.84 -17.48 34.35
CA THR A 523 32.50 -17.80 35.76
C THR A 523 31.53 -16.94 36.62
N MET A 524 30.46 -17.64 37.05
CA MET A 524 29.96 -17.85 38.45
C MET A 524 29.49 -16.59 39.22
N PHE A 525 28.23 -16.46 39.65
CA PHE A 525 27.57 -17.26 40.70
C PHE A 525 26.05 -17.10 40.68
N THR A 526 25.37 -18.18 41.02
CA THR A 526 23.96 -18.29 41.42
C THR A 526 23.80 -18.10 42.94
N HIS A 527 22.78 -17.36 43.38
CA HIS A 527 21.99 -17.58 44.61
C HIS A 527 20.69 -16.75 44.44
N GLU A 528 19.55 -17.39 44.23
CA GLU A 528 18.58 -17.89 45.22
C GLU A 528 17.52 -16.84 45.65
N LEU A 529 16.30 -17.36 45.72
CA LEU A 529 15.05 -16.67 45.95
C LEU A 529 14.99 -16.02 47.34
N ASP A 530 14.30 -14.88 47.43
CA ASP A 530 13.43 -14.65 48.57
C ASP A 530 12.15 -13.91 48.15
N THR A 531 11.04 -14.62 48.38
CA THR A 531 9.67 -14.14 48.34
C THR A 531 9.36 -13.31 49.58
N VAL A 532 9.07 -12.02 49.42
CA VAL A 532 8.31 -11.24 50.40
C VAL A 532 7.20 -10.43 49.70
N GLN A 533 5.98 -10.92 49.92
CA GLN A 533 4.70 -10.21 50.04
C GLN A 533 4.22 -9.27 48.91
N LEU A 534 3.24 -9.82 48.20
CA LEU A 534 2.09 -9.12 47.66
C LEU A 534 1.41 -8.27 48.74
N GLU A 535 1.38 -6.94 48.56
CA GLU A 535 0.20 -6.12 48.82
C GLU A 535 0.36 -4.72 48.18
N ASN A 536 -0.63 -4.31 47.38
CA ASN A 536 -0.82 -3.04 46.67
C ASN A 536 -0.54 -3.03 45.15
N ASN A 537 -1.39 -3.70 44.35
CA ASN A 537 -1.36 -3.48 42.91
C ASN A 537 -2.69 -3.55 42.14
N GLN A 538 -3.78 -3.04 42.73
CA GLN A 538 -5.03 -2.79 41.98
C GLN A 538 -5.04 -1.43 41.22
N THR A 539 -4.09 -0.53 41.47
CA THR A 539 -4.02 0.82 40.87
C THR A 539 -3.13 0.91 39.62
N GLN A 540 -2.10 0.07 39.48
CA GLN A 540 -1.18 0.08 38.33
C GLN A 540 -1.80 -0.22 36.95
N PRO A 541 -2.65 -1.26 36.75
CA PRO A 541 -3.19 -1.56 35.41
C PRO A 541 -4.16 -0.49 34.89
N LYS A 542 -4.81 0.27 35.80
CA LYS A 542 -5.70 1.39 35.46
C LYS A 542 -4.91 2.61 34.96
N LYS A 543 -3.78 2.95 35.58
CA LYS A 543 -2.93 4.10 35.21
C LYS A 543 -2.36 3.94 33.79
N ASP A 544 -1.84 2.76 33.47
CA ASP A 544 -1.32 2.44 32.12
C ASP A 544 -2.42 2.42 31.05
N LYS A 545 -3.64 2.04 31.41
CA LYS A 545 -4.78 2.10 30.48
C LYS A 545 -5.18 3.55 30.19
N ARG A 546 -5.17 4.44 31.18
CA ARG A 546 -5.45 5.88 31.00
C ARG A 546 -4.39 6.56 30.16
N ILE A 547 -3.10 6.41 30.48
CA ILE A 547 -2.00 7.01 29.71
C ILE A 547 -2.06 6.57 28.23
N ARG A 548 -2.29 5.28 27.97
CA ARG A 548 -2.47 4.76 26.59
C ARG A 548 -3.67 5.36 25.87
N THR A 549 -4.73 5.70 26.60
CA THR A 549 -5.93 6.35 26.05
C THR A 549 -5.64 7.80 25.69
N LEU A 550 -4.99 8.55 26.59
CA LEU A 550 -4.56 9.93 26.33
C LEU A 550 -3.56 10.01 25.17
N LEU A 551 -2.58 9.12 25.11
CA LEU A 551 -1.62 9.05 24.00
C LEU A 551 -2.30 8.79 22.64
N ARG A 552 -3.36 7.96 22.60
CA ARG A 552 -4.13 7.72 21.36
C ARG A 552 -4.90 8.96 20.91
N ARG A 553 -5.32 9.80 21.85
CA ARG A 553 -6.12 11.01 21.60
C ARG A 553 -5.30 12.30 21.75
N CYS A 554 -3.98 12.19 21.71
CA CYS A 554 -3.06 13.29 22.02
C CYS A 554 -3.26 14.51 21.10
N LYS A 555 -3.61 14.29 19.83
CA LYS A 555 -3.92 15.37 18.89
C LYS A 555 -5.21 16.11 19.26
N GLU A 556 -6.27 15.36 19.56
CA GLU A 556 -7.56 15.92 20.00
C GLU A 556 -7.39 16.68 21.32
N LEU A 557 -6.62 16.14 22.25
CA LEU A 557 -6.28 16.78 23.53
C LEU A 557 -5.48 18.07 23.33
N ALA A 558 -4.46 18.06 22.47
CA ALA A 558 -3.65 19.24 22.17
C ALA A 558 -4.49 20.35 21.52
N ASN A 559 -5.42 19.99 20.62
CA ASN A 559 -6.31 20.95 19.98
C ASN A 559 -7.26 21.59 21.00
N VAL A 560 -7.91 20.78 21.85
CA VAL A 560 -8.80 21.32 22.90
C VAL A 560 -8.02 22.17 23.90
N HIS A 561 -6.83 21.72 24.33
CA HIS A 561 -5.94 22.52 25.16
C HIS A 561 -5.62 23.86 24.50
N ALA A 562 -5.08 23.86 23.28
CA ALA A 562 -4.69 25.08 22.58
C ALA A 562 -5.86 26.06 22.31
N ILE A 563 -7.08 25.55 22.12
CA ILE A 563 -8.26 26.39 21.95
C ILE A 563 -8.61 27.10 23.26
N ILE A 564 -8.58 26.38 24.38
CA ILE A 564 -8.89 26.94 25.70
C ILE A 564 -7.77 27.87 26.17
N THR A 565 -6.51 27.50 25.94
CA THR A 565 -5.32 28.18 26.46
C THR A 565 -4.68 29.12 25.44
N SER A 566 -5.43 29.56 24.43
CA SER A 566 -4.89 30.43 23.38
C SER A 566 -4.40 31.75 23.99
N PRO A 567 -3.13 32.15 23.77
CA PRO A 567 -2.56 33.33 24.41
C PRO A 567 -3.00 34.66 23.76
N ARG A 568 -3.75 34.62 22.66
CA ARG A 568 -4.31 35.84 22.05
C ARG A 568 -5.37 36.47 22.97
N GLY A 569 -5.18 37.75 23.27
CA GLY A 569 -6.12 38.54 24.08
C GLY A 569 -6.26 38.07 25.52
N ASP A 570 -5.15 37.72 26.20
CA ASP A 570 -5.15 37.26 27.60
C ASP A 570 -6.11 36.10 27.89
N PHE A 571 -6.04 35.01 27.10
CA PHE A 571 -6.96 33.87 27.24
C PHE A 571 -8.42 34.22 26.99
N TYR A 572 -8.67 35.08 25.99
CA TYR A 572 -10.00 35.57 25.68
C TYR A 572 -11.04 34.44 25.52
N ARG A 573 -10.71 33.32 24.87
CA ARG A 573 -11.64 32.18 24.71
C ARG A 573 -12.03 31.52 26.03
N PHE A 574 -11.13 31.47 27.00
CA PHE A 574 -11.44 30.94 28.33
C PHE A 574 -12.37 31.89 29.10
N ARG A 575 -12.10 33.20 29.07
CA ARG A 575 -13.01 34.21 29.64
C ARG A 575 -14.38 34.19 28.97
N LEU A 576 -14.41 34.08 27.63
CA LEU A 576 -15.64 33.96 26.86
C LEU A 576 -16.45 32.73 27.29
N LEU A 577 -15.79 31.58 27.50
CA LEU A 577 -16.45 30.42 28.09
C LEU A 577 -17.00 30.71 29.48
N GLN A 578 -16.28 31.45 30.34
CA GLN A 578 -16.76 31.85 31.67
C GLN A 578 -18.01 32.73 31.58
N THR A 579 -18.00 33.74 30.71
CA THR A 579 -19.13 34.66 30.50
C THR A 579 -20.38 33.96 29.97
N LEU A 580 -20.21 33.01 29.03
CA LEU A 580 -21.30 32.23 28.43
C LEU A 580 -21.93 31.19 29.39
N GLU A 581 -21.70 31.29 30.69
CA GLU A 581 -22.48 30.56 31.70
C GLU A 581 -23.98 30.92 31.63
N VAL A 582 -24.27 32.17 31.25
CA VAL A 582 -25.62 32.67 30.96
C VAL A 582 -25.77 32.84 29.45
N GLU A 583 -27.00 32.72 28.94
CA GLU A 583 -27.32 32.98 27.54
C GLU A 583 -27.08 34.45 27.20
N MET A 584 -26.34 34.71 26.13
CA MET A 584 -26.00 36.07 25.69
C MET A 584 -26.15 36.23 24.19
N SER A 585 -26.67 37.38 23.74
CA SER A 585 -26.72 37.70 22.32
C SER A 585 -25.34 38.16 21.81
N LEU A 586 -25.16 38.15 20.48
CA LEU A 586 -23.94 38.70 19.87
C LEU A 586 -23.76 40.19 20.20
N GLU A 587 -24.86 40.95 20.26
CA GLU A 587 -24.88 42.37 20.64
C GLU A 587 -24.34 42.58 22.06
N ASP A 588 -24.79 41.76 23.02
CA ASP A 588 -24.34 41.83 24.42
C ASP A 588 -22.86 41.44 24.57
N LEU A 589 -22.41 40.42 23.82
CA LEU A 589 -21.01 39.98 23.82
C LEU A 589 -20.07 41.03 23.23
N ILE A 590 -20.52 41.77 22.21
CA ILE A 590 -19.77 42.88 21.64
C ILE A 590 -19.74 44.06 22.62
N ALA A 591 -20.88 44.37 23.26
CA ALA A 591 -20.98 45.47 24.22
C ALA A 591 -20.12 45.27 25.48
N GLN A 592 -19.86 44.03 25.89
CA GLN A 592 -18.99 43.71 27.03
C GLN A 592 -17.48 43.74 26.71
N LYS A 593 -17.08 43.94 25.45
CA LYS A 593 -15.67 44.01 25.07
C LYS A 593 -15.22 45.46 24.87
N GLU A 594 -14.32 45.91 25.73
CA GLU A 594 -13.75 47.26 25.62
C GLU A 594 -12.75 47.42 24.45
N ASN A 595 -12.16 46.34 23.89
CA ASN A 595 -10.95 46.48 23.05
C ASN A 595 -10.76 45.47 21.88
N GLU A 596 -11.77 44.73 21.42
CA GLU A 596 -11.57 43.76 20.32
C GLU A 596 -12.57 43.86 19.17
N PRO A 597 -12.11 43.62 17.92
CA PRO A 597 -12.96 43.72 16.74
C PRO A 597 -14.12 42.72 16.76
N VAL A 598 -15.28 43.13 16.23
CA VAL A 598 -16.48 42.27 16.09
C VAL A 598 -16.16 40.96 15.35
N GLU A 599 -15.38 41.05 14.27
CA GLU A 599 -14.95 39.88 13.47
C GLU A 599 -14.17 38.86 14.31
N GLU A 600 -13.37 39.34 15.27
CA GLU A 600 -12.55 38.50 16.12
C GLU A 600 -13.40 37.77 17.17
N VAL A 601 -14.43 38.44 17.72
CA VAL A 601 -15.42 37.81 18.63
C VAL A 601 -16.16 36.66 17.94
N VAL A 602 -16.64 36.89 16.71
CA VAL A 602 -17.33 35.87 15.91
C VAL A 602 -16.39 34.70 15.58
N ARG A 603 -15.13 34.97 15.23
CA ARG A 603 -14.12 33.93 15.01
C ARG A 603 -13.90 33.08 16.26
N HIS A 604 -13.79 33.70 17.42
CA HIS A 604 -13.61 32.99 18.68
C HIS A 604 -14.81 32.12 19.04
N LEU A 605 -16.04 32.61 18.84
CA LEU A 605 -17.28 31.84 19.03
C LEU A 605 -17.33 30.63 18.09
N THR A 606 -17.04 30.84 16.80
CA THR A 606 -17.03 29.78 15.78
C THR A 606 -16.08 28.64 16.18
N MET A 607 -14.86 28.97 16.62
CA MET A 607 -13.88 27.98 17.07
C MET A 607 -14.31 27.22 18.33
N LEU A 608 -15.04 27.86 19.25
CA LEU A 608 -15.61 27.19 20.42
C LEU A 608 -16.78 26.27 20.04
N GLN A 609 -17.59 26.66 19.05
CA GLN A 609 -18.69 25.84 18.51
C GLN A 609 -18.18 24.61 17.75
N GLU A 610 -17.12 24.74 16.95
CA GLU A 610 -16.46 23.61 16.24
C GLU A 610 -16.04 22.49 17.19
N HIS A 611 -15.72 22.85 18.44
CA HIS A 611 -15.34 21.92 19.51
C HIS A 611 -16.47 21.60 20.48
N SER A 612 -17.70 22.00 20.14
CA SER A 612 -18.92 21.79 20.93
C SER A 612 -18.83 22.36 22.35
N LEU A 613 -18.02 23.41 22.58
CA LEU A 613 -17.86 24.06 23.89
C LEU A 613 -18.93 25.14 24.11
N VAL A 614 -19.45 25.70 23.02
CA VAL A 614 -20.54 26.69 22.99
C VAL A 614 -21.61 26.20 22.01
N ALA A 615 -22.88 26.41 22.35
CA ALA A 615 -24.02 26.17 21.49
C ALA A 615 -24.69 27.50 21.13
N GLU A 616 -25.29 27.53 19.96
CA GLU A 616 -26.10 28.63 19.46
C GLU A 616 -27.57 28.20 19.47
N THR A 617 -28.43 29.02 20.08
CA THR A 617 -29.87 28.80 20.18
C THR A 617 -30.61 30.04 19.77
N VAL A 618 -31.80 29.87 19.20
CA VAL A 618 -32.68 31.00 18.85
C VAL A 618 -33.72 31.16 19.94
N THR A 619 -33.62 32.23 20.71
CA THR A 619 -34.55 32.56 21.80
C THR A 619 -35.26 33.87 21.45
N ILE A 620 -36.58 33.84 21.30
CA ILE A 620 -37.42 35.03 21.01
C ILE A 620 -36.93 35.77 19.74
N GLY A 621 -36.59 35.02 18.68
CA GLY A 621 -36.16 35.59 17.40
C GLY A 621 -34.76 36.20 17.37
N LYS A 622 -34.00 36.12 18.48
CA LYS A 622 -32.59 36.53 18.56
C LYS A 622 -31.68 35.30 18.72
N THR A 623 -30.55 35.31 18.03
CA THR A 623 -29.47 34.32 18.21
C THR A 623 -28.74 34.60 19.53
N VAL A 624 -28.74 33.61 20.42
CA VAL A 624 -28.01 33.65 21.70
C VAL A 624 -27.03 32.48 21.80
N TYR A 625 -25.94 32.70 22.52
CA TYR A 625 -24.88 31.73 22.73
C TYR A 625 -24.84 31.31 24.20
N LYS A 626 -24.57 30.02 24.45
CA LYS A 626 -24.43 29.46 25.80
C LYS A 626 -23.34 28.40 25.86
N ARG A 627 -22.62 28.33 26.98
CA ARG A 627 -21.66 27.28 27.30
C ARG A 627 -22.37 25.93 27.38
N THR A 628 -21.84 24.93 26.68
CA THR A 628 -22.39 23.55 26.73
C THR A 628 -21.86 22.79 27.95
N THR A 629 -22.36 21.57 28.18
CA THR A 629 -21.77 20.65 29.18
C THR A 629 -20.28 20.35 28.91
N ASN A 630 -19.86 20.32 27.64
CA ASN A 630 -18.45 20.14 27.28
C ASN A 630 -17.63 21.40 27.58
N GLY A 631 -18.20 22.60 27.33
CA GLY A 631 -17.61 23.86 27.76
C GLY A 631 -17.47 23.95 29.29
N GLU A 632 -18.48 23.52 30.04
CA GLU A 632 -18.44 23.44 31.52
C GLU A 632 -17.33 22.52 32.01
N ARG A 633 -17.18 21.34 31.40
CA ARG A 633 -16.09 20.40 31.71
C ARG A 633 -14.71 21.01 31.42
N ALA A 634 -14.57 21.72 30.30
CA ALA A 634 -13.34 22.42 29.94
C ALA A 634 -12.96 23.49 30.97
N VAL A 635 -13.92 24.32 31.41
CA VAL A 635 -13.70 25.34 32.46
C VAL A 635 -13.32 24.67 33.78
N ASN A 636 -14.00 23.60 34.16
CA ASN A 636 -13.74 22.89 35.41
C ASN A 636 -12.38 22.17 35.42
N ALA A 637 -11.91 21.64 34.28
CA ALA A 637 -10.57 21.09 34.14
C ALA A 637 -9.49 22.15 34.43
N PHE A 638 -9.68 23.36 33.92
CA PHE A 638 -8.77 24.48 34.17
C PHE A 638 -8.81 24.96 35.63
N ARG A 639 -10.00 25.15 36.21
CA ARG A 639 -10.16 25.48 37.64
C ARG A 639 -9.52 24.42 38.54
N ALA A 640 -9.64 23.15 38.18
CA ALA A 640 -8.99 22.06 38.90
C ALA A 640 -7.46 22.10 38.79
N LEU A 641 -6.90 22.51 37.66
CA LEU A 641 -5.46 22.73 37.50
C LEU A 641 -4.98 23.89 38.38
N ALA A 642 -5.68 25.03 38.38
CA ALA A 642 -5.38 26.17 39.24
C ALA A 642 -5.42 25.81 40.73
N ARG A 643 -6.43 25.05 41.17
CA ARG A 643 -6.49 24.54 42.55
C ARG A 643 -5.32 23.63 42.94
N ARG A 644 -4.75 22.89 41.98
CA ARG A 644 -3.63 21.97 42.24
C ARG A 644 -2.28 22.67 42.29
N LEU A 645 -2.10 23.78 41.55
CA LEU A 645 -0.78 24.40 41.34
C LEU A 645 -0.67 25.86 41.81
N GLY A 646 -1.77 26.47 42.25
CA GLY A 646 -1.87 27.91 42.43
C GLY A 646 -2.03 28.65 41.10
N GLU A 647 -2.40 29.93 41.16
CA GLU A 647 -2.60 30.76 39.98
C GLU A 647 -1.31 30.89 39.15
N GLU A 648 -0.19 31.19 39.80
CA GLU A 648 1.12 31.31 39.14
C GLU A 648 1.54 30.00 38.46
N GLY A 649 1.42 28.86 39.15
CA GLY A 649 1.83 27.56 38.61
C GLY A 649 0.94 27.07 37.47
N SER A 650 -0.36 27.32 37.54
CA SER A 650 -1.27 26.99 36.44
C SER A 650 -1.09 27.92 35.23
N SER A 651 -0.84 29.21 35.46
CA SER A 651 -0.54 30.18 34.41
C SER A 651 0.68 29.77 33.58
N LYS A 652 1.78 29.35 34.21
CA LYS A 652 2.98 28.87 33.51
C LYS A 652 2.72 27.68 32.58
N ILE A 653 1.92 26.70 33.01
CA ILE A 653 1.53 25.55 32.17
C ILE A 653 0.71 25.98 30.95
N VAL A 654 -0.16 26.97 31.13
CA VAL A 654 -1.09 27.44 30.12
C VAL A 654 -0.38 28.31 29.09
N HIS A 655 0.56 29.16 29.52
CA HIS A 655 1.43 29.96 28.66
C HIS A 655 2.50 29.14 27.92
N ALA A 656 2.79 27.91 28.36
CA ALA A 656 3.79 27.06 27.72
C ALA A 656 3.35 26.45 26.37
N GLU A 657 2.11 26.72 25.93
CA GLU A 657 1.57 26.35 24.61
C GLU A 657 1.83 24.88 24.20
N PHE A 658 1.39 23.93 25.02
CA PHE A 658 1.72 22.53 24.79
C PHE A 658 1.08 21.99 23.50
N GLY A 659 1.92 21.75 22.50
CA GLY A 659 1.53 21.12 21.25
C GLY A 659 1.45 19.60 21.35
N VAL A 660 1.07 18.96 20.24
CA VAL A 660 0.94 17.49 20.15
C VAL A 660 2.22 16.76 20.56
N ASN A 661 3.38 17.24 20.10
CA ASN A 661 4.67 16.63 20.41
C ASN A 661 5.03 16.78 21.89
N THR A 662 4.74 17.96 22.47
CA THR A 662 4.99 18.25 23.89
C THR A 662 4.14 17.38 24.80
N ILE A 663 2.83 17.31 24.56
CA ILE A 663 1.92 16.46 25.33
C ILE A 663 2.27 14.98 25.15
N SER A 664 2.60 14.55 23.93
CA SER A 664 3.00 13.16 23.68
C SER A 664 4.31 12.80 24.38
N PHE A 665 5.29 13.69 24.42
CA PHE A 665 6.54 13.47 25.14
C PHE A 665 6.27 13.39 26.64
N PHE A 666 5.54 14.37 27.20
CA PHE A 666 5.17 14.39 28.61
C PHE A 666 4.47 13.10 29.03
N LEU A 667 3.49 12.62 28.28
CA LEU A 667 2.77 11.37 28.61
C LEU A 667 3.68 10.13 28.57
N ARG A 668 4.74 10.12 27.74
CA ARG A 668 5.74 9.04 27.73
C ARG A 668 6.69 9.15 28.91
N ALA A 669 7.19 10.35 29.19
CA ALA A 669 8.04 10.61 30.35
C ALA A 669 7.31 10.27 31.65
N TYR A 670 6.05 10.67 31.78
CA TYR A 670 5.18 10.34 32.92
C TYR A 670 4.88 8.83 33.04
N SER A 671 4.97 8.09 31.93
CA SER A 671 4.78 6.63 31.91
C SER A 671 6.01 5.81 32.25
N SER A 672 7.19 6.43 32.33
CA SER A 672 8.49 5.72 32.42
C SER A 672 8.75 4.98 33.75
N GLN A 673 7.79 4.97 34.69
CA GLN A 673 7.82 4.23 35.96
C GLN A 673 9.13 4.36 36.77
N LYS A 674 9.86 5.48 36.65
CA LYS A 674 11.01 5.74 37.51
C LYS A 674 10.57 6.05 38.95
N GLU A 675 11.26 5.45 39.91
CA GLU A 675 11.09 5.75 41.33
C GLU A 675 11.50 7.20 41.62
N ILE A 676 10.80 7.82 42.57
CA ILE A 676 11.14 9.15 43.06
C ILE A 676 12.39 9.01 43.92
N ASP A 677 13.44 9.78 43.65
CA ASP A 677 14.60 9.80 44.53
C ASP A 677 14.18 10.29 45.92
N ILE A 678 14.37 9.46 46.94
CA ILE A 678 13.96 9.78 48.32
C ILE A 678 14.79 10.96 48.86
N ARG A 679 15.98 11.21 48.30
CA ARG A 679 16.86 12.32 48.69
C ARG A 679 16.50 13.65 48.01
N LYS A 680 15.80 13.62 46.88
CA LYS A 680 15.31 14.79 46.14
C LYS A 680 13.98 14.43 45.47
N PRO A 681 12.84 15.09 45.74
CA PRO A 681 11.53 14.69 45.22
C PRO A 681 11.36 15.05 43.72
N VAL A 682 12.24 14.53 42.87
CA VAL A 682 12.32 14.75 41.42
C VAL A 682 12.54 13.43 40.70
N ILE A 683 12.08 13.34 39.46
CA ILE A 683 12.35 12.18 38.58
C ILE A 683 13.42 12.59 37.59
N GLU A 684 14.58 11.91 37.59
CA GLU A 684 15.69 12.24 36.71
C GLU A 684 15.65 11.45 35.40
N PHE A 685 15.89 12.16 34.30
CA PHE A 685 16.04 11.59 32.96
C PHE A 685 17.41 11.95 32.39
N THR A 686 18.12 10.93 31.94
CA THR A 686 19.35 11.10 31.17
C THR A 686 19.05 11.66 29.77
N LEU A 687 20.02 12.32 29.15
CA LEU A 687 19.93 12.78 27.76
C LEU A 687 19.55 11.66 26.77
N PHE A 688 20.01 10.43 27.04
CA PHE A 688 19.66 9.25 26.24
C PHE A 688 18.18 8.87 26.36
N GLU A 689 17.64 8.85 27.58
CA GLU A 689 16.22 8.54 27.82
C GLU A 689 15.30 9.61 27.24
N ILE A 690 15.69 10.88 27.35
CA ILE A 690 14.98 11.99 26.70
C ILE A 690 14.97 11.80 25.17
N ALA A 691 16.12 11.44 24.58
CA ALA A 691 16.22 11.18 23.14
C ALA A 691 15.36 9.99 22.69
N ASP A 692 15.32 8.91 23.47
CA ASP A 692 14.46 7.75 23.17
C ASP A 692 12.97 8.11 23.23
N MET A 693 12.56 8.90 24.25
CA MET A 693 11.17 9.31 24.44
C MET A 693 10.69 10.35 23.43
N LEU A 694 11.55 11.29 23.01
CA LEU A 694 11.25 12.33 22.02
C LEU A 694 10.88 11.73 20.65
N ARG A 695 11.42 10.55 20.29
CA ARG A 695 11.31 9.97 18.93
C ARG A 695 11.71 10.95 17.81
N LEU A 696 12.43 12.00 18.18
CA LEU A 696 13.07 13.10 17.44
C LEU A 696 14.41 13.32 18.16
N THR A 697 15.48 13.71 17.48
CA THR A 697 16.75 14.01 18.16
C THR A 697 16.61 15.29 18.99
N PRO A 698 17.05 15.35 20.27
CA PRO A 698 16.99 16.55 21.10
C PRO A 698 17.67 17.77 20.47
N ARG A 699 18.62 17.54 19.55
CA ARG A 699 19.36 18.55 18.78
C ARG A 699 18.62 19.12 17.57
N THR A 700 17.42 18.64 17.26
CA THR A 700 16.56 19.25 16.22
C THR A 700 15.82 20.44 16.79
N VAL A 701 15.53 21.44 15.96
CA VAL A 701 14.74 22.63 16.35
C VAL A 701 13.41 22.22 17.01
N GLU A 702 12.76 21.19 16.46
CA GLU A 702 11.50 20.65 17.01
C GLU A 702 11.68 19.92 18.34
N GLY A 703 12.78 19.17 18.51
CA GLY A 703 13.11 18.49 19.77
C GLY A 703 13.45 19.48 20.88
N ALA A 704 14.24 20.51 20.57
CA ALA A 704 14.56 21.60 21.47
C ALA A 704 13.29 22.36 21.90
N ALA A 705 12.39 22.68 20.94
CA ALA A 705 11.13 23.35 21.23
C ALA A 705 10.19 22.54 22.16
N VAL A 706 10.18 21.21 22.06
CA VAL A 706 9.39 20.36 22.98
C VAL A 706 9.90 20.46 24.41
N LEU A 707 11.23 20.40 24.58
CA LEU A 707 11.88 20.47 25.88
C LEU A 707 11.75 21.87 26.49
N ASP A 708 11.92 22.91 25.68
CA ASP A 708 11.77 24.31 26.07
C ASP A 708 10.36 24.60 26.58
N LYS A 709 9.32 24.13 25.87
CA LYS A 709 7.93 24.26 26.33
C LYS A 709 7.72 23.62 27.70
N LEU A 710 8.23 22.41 27.93
CA LEU A 710 8.11 21.76 29.25
C LEU A 710 8.91 22.45 30.34
N ALA A 711 10.02 23.11 29.98
CA ALA A 711 10.78 23.96 30.88
C ALA A 711 10.04 25.24 31.23
N ASN A 712 9.42 25.91 30.25
CA ASN A 712 8.57 27.09 30.46
C ASN A 712 7.36 26.78 31.35
N GLY A 713 6.79 25.57 31.24
CA GLY A 713 5.76 25.08 32.15
C GLY A 713 6.27 24.57 33.50
N GLU A 714 7.57 24.67 33.77
CA GLU A 714 8.28 24.16 34.96
C GLU A 714 7.99 22.67 35.26
N ILE A 715 7.65 21.91 34.23
CA ILE A 715 7.45 20.46 34.31
C ILE A 715 8.81 19.75 34.32
N LEU A 716 9.74 20.25 33.52
CA LEU A 716 11.08 19.70 33.33
C LEU A 716 12.14 20.79 33.57
N VAL A 717 13.09 20.55 34.46
CA VAL A 717 14.16 21.51 34.80
C VAL A 717 15.51 20.89 34.50
N TYR A 718 16.46 21.68 34.01
CA TYR A 718 17.84 21.26 33.74
C TYR A 718 18.79 21.91 34.74
N PRO A 719 19.00 21.33 35.94
CA PRO A 719 20.03 21.83 36.84
C PRO A 719 21.41 21.64 36.21
N ASN A 720 22.39 22.46 36.63
CA ASN A 720 23.77 22.43 36.17
C ASN A 720 24.41 21.04 36.44
N GLY A 721 24.23 20.08 35.52
CA GLY A 721 24.56 18.68 35.78
C GLY A 721 23.93 17.64 34.83
N GLY A 722 23.71 17.99 33.55
CA GLY A 722 23.48 17.04 32.44
C GLY A 722 22.14 16.29 32.36
N ASN A 723 21.49 15.96 33.49
CA ASN A 723 20.22 15.24 33.52
C ASN A 723 19.03 16.20 33.66
N ALA A 724 17.90 15.88 33.03
CA ALA A 724 16.66 16.63 33.20
C ALA A 724 15.87 16.10 34.40
N GLN A 725 15.34 16.99 35.21
CA GLN A 725 14.56 16.67 36.41
C GLN A 725 13.09 17.03 36.17
N MET A 726 12.20 16.07 36.29
CA MET A 726 10.76 16.29 36.22
C MET A 726 10.17 16.48 37.61
N ASN A 727 9.41 17.55 37.81
CA ASN A 727 8.71 17.82 39.06
C ASN A 727 7.48 16.89 39.19
N PRO A 728 7.44 15.94 40.15
CA PRO A 728 6.37 14.94 40.23
C PRO A 728 5.01 15.53 40.56
N HIS A 729 4.96 16.60 41.36
CA HIS A 729 3.73 17.29 41.74
C HIS A 729 3.10 17.98 40.51
N LYS A 730 3.89 18.77 39.77
CA LYS A 730 3.44 19.44 38.56
C LYS A 730 3.09 18.46 37.45
N ALA A 731 3.89 17.40 37.29
CA ALA A 731 3.61 16.33 36.34
C ALA A 731 2.28 15.62 36.67
N ARG A 732 2.00 15.31 37.93
CA ARG A 732 0.71 14.73 38.33
C ARG A 732 -0.46 15.66 38.05
N ALA A 733 -0.31 16.96 38.34
CA ALA A 733 -1.34 17.95 38.06
C ALA A 733 -1.63 18.08 36.56
N LEU A 734 -0.59 18.14 35.73
CA LEU A 734 -0.71 18.18 34.26
C LEU A 734 -1.35 16.90 33.70
N PHE A 735 -0.95 15.73 34.20
CA PHE A 735 -1.58 14.46 33.80
C PHE A 735 -3.07 14.44 34.10
N GLN A 736 -3.47 14.86 35.30
CA GLN A 736 -4.88 14.88 35.68
C GLN A 736 -5.66 15.94 34.89
N TYR A 737 -5.07 17.11 34.59
CA TYR A 737 -5.68 18.09 33.68
C TYR A 737 -5.94 17.52 32.28
N LEU A 738 -4.99 16.77 31.71
CA LEU A 738 -5.18 16.10 30.41
C LEU A 738 -6.24 14.99 30.47
N ASP A 739 -6.36 14.28 31.60
CA ASP A 739 -7.42 13.28 31.85
C ASP A 739 -8.79 13.97 31.99
N ASP A 740 -8.85 15.12 32.65
CA ASP A 740 -10.06 15.94 32.81
C ASP A 740 -10.51 16.49 31.42
N LEU A 741 -9.57 16.98 30.60
CA LEU A 741 -9.84 17.38 29.20
C LEU A 741 -10.27 16.22 28.31
N HIS A 742 -9.78 15.00 28.55
CA HIS A 742 -10.24 13.83 27.83
C HIS A 742 -11.75 13.59 28.03
N GLY A 743 -12.31 13.97 29.18
CA GLY A 743 -13.75 13.96 29.45
C GLY A 743 -14.58 14.94 28.62
N VAL A 744 -13.95 15.98 28.03
CA VAL A 744 -14.56 16.90 27.06
C VAL A 744 -14.73 16.22 25.70
N LEU A 745 -13.87 15.24 25.39
CA LEU A 745 -13.79 14.59 24.08
C LEU A 745 -14.85 13.48 23.88
N GLY A 746 -16.09 13.65 24.36
CA GLY A 746 -17.14 12.63 24.42
C GLY A 746 -18.26 12.77 23.37
N ARG A 747 -18.31 11.78 22.46
CA ARG A 747 -19.29 11.44 21.38
C ARG A 747 -19.60 12.52 20.31
N PRO A 748 -19.41 12.22 19.01
CA PRO A 748 -19.93 13.07 17.93
C PRO A 748 -21.45 13.21 18.05
N ILE A 749 -21.93 14.38 17.63
CA ILE A 749 -23.25 15.02 17.82
C ILE A 749 -24.50 14.19 17.42
N ALA A 750 -24.35 12.96 16.95
CA ALA A 750 -25.50 12.10 16.64
C ALA A 750 -26.32 11.66 17.87
N TYR A 751 -25.78 11.71 19.10
CA TYR A 751 -26.49 11.20 20.29
C TYR A 751 -27.33 12.26 21.04
N HIS A 752 -27.04 13.56 20.89
CA HIS A 752 -27.83 14.62 21.53
C HIS A 752 -29.01 15.08 20.67
N LEU A 753 -28.84 15.16 19.34
CA LEU A 753 -29.94 15.39 18.40
C LEU A 753 -31.00 14.26 18.42
N LEU A 754 -30.60 13.03 18.71
CA LEU A 754 -31.53 11.90 18.86
C LEU A 754 -32.24 11.85 20.21
N MET A 755 -31.68 12.47 21.26
CA MET A 755 -32.27 12.44 22.62
C MET A 755 -33.07 13.69 22.97
N GLU A 756 -32.81 14.85 22.35
CA GLU A 756 -33.69 16.02 22.46
C GLU A 756 -35.07 15.75 21.83
N ASN A 757 -35.13 15.00 20.73
CA ASN A 757 -36.40 14.58 20.13
C ASN A 757 -37.18 13.56 20.97
N ILE A 758 -36.52 12.83 21.87
CA ILE A 758 -37.18 11.86 22.76
C ILE A 758 -37.67 12.53 24.05
N PHE A 759 -37.00 13.57 24.53
CA PHE A 759 -37.44 14.31 25.73
C PHE A 759 -38.45 15.43 25.43
N ASN A 760 -38.45 16.03 24.23
CA ASN A 760 -39.44 17.04 23.85
C ASN A 760 -40.80 16.49 23.39
N GLN A 761 -40.98 15.16 23.33
CA GLN A 761 -42.30 14.54 23.12
C GLN A 761 -43.11 14.32 24.42
N LYS A 762 -42.59 14.70 25.60
CA LYS A 762 -43.32 14.59 26.88
C LYS A 762 -43.92 15.88 27.42
N SER A 763 -43.89 16.98 26.67
CA SER A 763 -44.49 18.25 27.12
C SER A 763 -45.35 18.94 26.06
N ASN A 764 -46.36 18.25 25.51
CA ASN A 764 -47.63 18.87 25.10
C ASN A 764 -48.69 17.77 24.88
N GLY A 765 -49.69 17.74 25.76
CA GLY A 765 -50.59 16.61 25.97
C GLY A 765 -51.84 16.55 25.11
N SER A 766 -52.59 15.46 25.26
CA SER A 766 -54.02 15.48 25.59
C SER A 766 -54.59 14.06 25.74
N SER A 767 -55.63 13.97 26.57
CA SER A 767 -56.51 12.83 26.86
C SER A 767 -56.05 11.77 27.87
N LEU A 768 -56.36 12.08 29.13
CA LEU A 768 -56.86 11.10 30.10
C LEU A 768 -57.97 10.24 29.48
N PRO A 769 -58.06 8.97 29.89
CA PRO A 769 -59.35 8.42 30.29
C PRO A 769 -59.34 8.12 31.79
N GLU A 770 -60.39 8.60 32.44
CA GLU A 770 -60.76 8.32 33.82
C GLU A 770 -60.98 6.81 34.08
N THR A 771 -60.54 6.43 35.28
CA THR A 771 -61.12 5.45 36.22
C THR A 771 -61.79 4.18 35.68
N ARG A 772 -61.23 3.04 36.09
CA ARG A 772 -62.05 1.94 36.62
C ARG A 772 -61.32 1.17 37.70
N ASP A 773 -61.93 1.19 38.88
CA ASP A 773 -61.69 0.31 40.01
C ASP A 773 -61.43 -1.15 39.59
N LYS A 774 -60.51 -1.80 40.30
CA LYS A 774 -60.74 -3.15 40.83
C LYS A 774 -59.81 -3.47 42.00
N GLN A 775 -60.41 -3.33 43.17
CA GLN A 775 -60.28 -4.19 44.33
C GLN A 775 -59.90 -5.67 44.02
N ILE A 776 -59.00 -6.18 44.86
CA ILE A 776 -59.13 -7.43 45.64
C ILE A 776 -58.72 -8.80 45.04
N ASN A 777 -58.00 -9.53 45.92
CA ASN A 777 -57.68 -10.97 46.04
C ASN A 777 -56.48 -11.52 45.24
N ARG A 778 -55.40 -12.01 45.87
CA ARG A 778 -55.22 -13.12 46.84
C ARG A 778 -55.66 -14.50 46.33
N GLU A 779 -54.72 -15.43 46.51
CA GLU A 779 -54.85 -16.89 46.68
C GLU A 779 -54.93 -17.81 45.46
N GLU A 780 -53.81 -18.55 45.31
CA GLU A 780 -53.68 -20.02 45.33
C GLU A 780 -54.53 -20.95 44.44
N ALA A 781 -53.82 -22.01 44.03
CA ALA A 781 -54.28 -23.35 43.62
C ALA A 781 -54.80 -23.54 42.18
N SER A 782 -53.89 -23.95 41.29
CA SER A 782 -53.80 -25.33 40.74
C SER A 782 -52.76 -25.39 39.62
#